data_AF-A0A5S4FYJ3-F1
#
_entry.id   AF-A0A5S4FYJ3-F1
#
_cell.length_a   1.000
_cell.length_b   1.000
_cell.length_c   1.000
_cell.angle_alpha   90.00
_cell.angle_beta   90.00
_cell.angle_gamma   90.00
#
_symmetry.space_group_name_H-M   'P 1'
#
loop_
_entity.id
_entity.type
_entity.pdbx_description
1 polymer ?
#
loop_
_entity_poly.entity_id
_entity_poly.type
_entity_poly.pdbx_seq_one_letter_code
_entity_poly.pdbx_strand_id
1 'polypeptide(L)'
;MAPKPVPPHDFADILVLPHFDAHVVRNATPPLQLKLDVMFRFRRNEFQQRYDVPTVVGNEDFAWTIQFFAPHNEPPKPAQGGQPAQPGRRFDNLPTVDPLTGVVTATTLGVYLYQIELKAANGDRLGSAVGRLQVHDRIVDWWFGNDSLTTALSPGLAHSQVSMYARFSDDNSGADLVGDITGHDYFPLTSGDPAKVAVDPRGRVRGLAVTTAPVTVSGQAPGKVNTLPVRVVDYAKARQDLRPLHIRDLAQAQQLCNLAFVAEGFTDTAVDKELFDSLATQTSVALFTDKPRQEPYAELGNSFNAFKVFAPSQQQTITCGFQVTDNNAVLGNNGNPIPFPGRVPGGVAGDFNLEQLVQIVGLPKQGETRTPQQLRDLWARQGLRGYSPNNVRGDALVNAWRNHVSDGFLQASDTLFGLYLGSRWADGSSVPTSGEPAAPVPSPLVDEPGQVLSQFIARLYDFYKQRPQREMTLDPRRHPPELYATKDLTNPGNSVIAYLAGLQYVHPPNHPIGQNWVPHDGELRRSRGLVAIVAYDEFLGGTCFNNGTLTGETVSSAQAIRFTNPDPSRPELMRRVPPAPPTPDRPLGIVNADHFINKVAHELGHSFNLGDEYEDFGSTADPGVALDRRDPEADNLSRIGFLQVPGPQRLINPDLVKWLALPRMRMSSRLLTIALQDDAPPHNITVTVPKGEMPQWVRAWNEKIPVSLLGFVVTPTRRQLPLRLAAADLRFLPNTTIVAPPDENAGTFVLANPTGALYPFFEAGSVVYVPVADANGQPVTVTDPRVAAFLRQTRTPLNSTRDLTRPDQGVQTPVPVPQFAPPLDAYRVVGIYEGGNGWSRGFYRPAGACKMRNQEDADDKRGSFCFVCKWLIVNHVDPSRHAAVDKKYYPR
;
A
#
# COMPACT_ATOMS: atom_id res chain seq x y z
N MET A 1 -22.29 9.17 37.42
CA MET A 1 -21.25 10.01 36.78
C MET A 1 -21.65 10.20 35.34
N ALA A 2 -21.45 11.36 34.74
CA ALA A 2 -21.69 11.54 33.31
C ALA A 2 -20.67 10.71 32.51
N PRO A 3 -21.05 10.06 31.41
CA PRO A 3 -20.11 9.32 30.57
C PRO A 3 -19.03 10.27 30.04
N LYS A 4 -17.76 9.83 30.08
CA LYS A 4 -16.66 10.64 29.55
C LYS A 4 -16.77 10.67 28.02
N PRO A 5 -16.69 11.85 27.38
CA PRO A 5 -16.64 11.93 25.93
C PRO A 5 -15.36 11.24 25.41
N VAL A 6 -15.49 10.51 24.30
CA VAL A 6 -14.33 9.95 23.59
C VAL A 6 -13.49 11.12 23.07
N PRO A 7 -12.19 11.18 23.37
CA PRO A 7 -11.33 12.26 22.89
C PRO A 7 -11.23 12.24 21.35
N PRO A 8 -11.00 13.40 20.72
CA PRO A 8 -10.68 13.46 19.29
C PRO A 8 -9.46 12.58 19.00
N HIS A 9 -9.48 11.93 17.85
CA HIS A 9 -8.46 11.00 17.39
C HIS A 9 -8.11 11.29 15.93
N ASP A 10 -6.84 11.15 15.59
CA ASP A 10 -6.36 11.33 14.22
C ASP A 10 -6.51 10.05 13.39
N PHE A 11 -6.83 8.93 14.06
CA PHE A 11 -7.11 7.63 13.44
C PHE A 11 -7.95 6.75 14.37
N ALA A 12 -8.90 6.00 13.80
CA ALA A 12 -9.57 4.91 14.49
C ALA A 12 -10.05 3.79 13.56
N ASP A 13 -10.08 2.56 14.08
CA ASP A 13 -10.69 1.40 13.44
C ASP A 13 -11.27 0.38 14.44
N ILE A 14 -11.97 -0.62 13.90
CA ILE A 14 -12.60 -1.70 14.67
C ILE A 14 -11.85 -2.99 14.37
N LEU A 15 -11.42 -3.67 15.43
CA LEU A 15 -10.82 -4.99 15.38
C LEU A 15 -11.77 -6.01 16.00
N VAL A 16 -11.71 -7.25 15.51
CA VAL A 16 -12.47 -8.37 16.06
C VAL A 16 -11.50 -9.52 16.25
N LEU A 17 -11.44 -10.07 17.46
CA LEU A 17 -10.75 -11.32 17.74
C LEU A 17 -11.78 -12.43 17.99
N PRO A 18 -11.58 -13.66 17.48
CA PRO A 18 -10.43 -14.15 16.72
C PRO A 18 -10.11 -13.39 15.43
N HIS A 19 -11.11 -13.21 14.56
CA HIS A 19 -11.01 -12.46 13.31
C HIS A 19 -12.38 -12.38 12.62
N PHE A 20 -12.45 -11.71 11.46
CA PHE A 20 -13.70 -11.46 10.72
C PHE A 20 -14.29 -12.67 10.00
N ASP A 21 -13.56 -13.79 9.91
CA ASP A 21 -14.07 -15.06 9.36
C ASP A 21 -14.13 -16.10 10.47
N ALA A 22 -15.22 -16.14 11.22
CA ALA A 22 -15.32 -16.90 12.46
C ALA A 22 -16.02 -18.25 12.27
N HIS A 23 -15.63 -19.23 13.09
CA HIS A 23 -16.15 -20.60 13.04
C HIS A 23 -16.82 -20.96 14.38
N VAL A 24 -18.01 -21.55 14.31
CA VAL A 24 -18.77 -22.07 15.47
C VAL A 24 -18.93 -23.57 15.33
N VAL A 25 -18.79 -24.29 16.44
CA VAL A 25 -18.95 -25.74 16.51
C VAL A 25 -20.08 -26.07 17.48
N ARG A 26 -21.12 -26.76 17.00
CA ARG A 26 -22.30 -27.05 17.82
C ARG A 26 -22.12 -28.25 18.76
N ASN A 27 -21.53 -29.32 18.25
CA ASN A 27 -21.46 -30.62 18.91
C ASN A 27 -20.00 -30.97 19.23
N ALA A 28 -19.44 -30.29 20.24
CA ALA A 28 -18.12 -30.59 20.77
C ALA A 28 -18.19 -31.13 22.20
N THR A 29 -17.29 -32.07 22.54
CA THR A 29 -17.12 -32.57 23.91
C THR A 29 -15.63 -32.48 24.28
N PRO A 30 -15.25 -31.60 25.24
CA PRO A 30 -16.08 -30.62 25.93
C PRO A 30 -16.67 -29.55 24.98
N PRO A 31 -17.72 -28.82 25.37
CA PRO A 31 -18.30 -27.76 24.56
C PRO A 31 -17.26 -26.69 24.20
N LEU A 32 -17.12 -26.40 22.91
CA LEU A 32 -16.30 -25.30 22.41
C LEU A 32 -17.19 -24.06 22.27
N GLN A 33 -16.81 -22.95 22.87
CA GLN A 33 -17.55 -21.69 22.80
C GLN A 33 -16.75 -20.66 22.03
N LEU A 34 -17.30 -20.19 20.89
CA LEU A 34 -16.74 -19.02 20.21
C LEU A 34 -17.08 -17.77 21.02
N LYS A 35 -16.06 -16.96 21.29
CA LYS A 35 -16.22 -15.62 21.87
C LYS A 35 -15.65 -14.59 20.91
N LEU A 36 -16.44 -13.58 20.60
CA LEU A 36 -15.99 -12.42 19.84
C LEU A 36 -15.54 -11.34 20.83
N ASP A 37 -14.27 -10.94 20.76
CA ASP A 37 -13.76 -9.74 21.43
C ASP A 37 -13.69 -8.61 20.39
N VAL A 38 -14.65 -7.69 20.46
CA VAL A 38 -14.66 -6.48 19.64
C VAL A 38 -13.78 -5.45 20.33
N MET A 39 -12.86 -4.85 19.59
CA MET A 39 -11.95 -3.82 20.10
C MET A 39 -12.03 -2.57 19.25
N PHE A 40 -11.86 -1.42 19.89
CA PHE A 40 -11.76 -0.14 19.20
C PHE A 40 -10.32 0.33 19.27
N ARG A 41 -9.65 0.45 18.13
CA ARG A 41 -8.27 0.87 18.08
C ARG A 41 -8.19 2.32 17.60
N PHE A 42 -7.44 3.16 18.30
CA PHE A 42 -7.32 4.58 17.97
C PHE A 42 -5.98 5.18 18.41
N ARG A 43 -5.65 6.35 17.86
CA ARG A 43 -4.47 7.16 18.23
C ARG A 43 -4.93 8.55 18.67
N ARG A 44 -4.55 8.94 19.89
CA ARG A 44 -4.99 10.23 20.48
C ARG A 44 -4.28 11.45 19.87
N ASN A 45 -3.04 11.26 19.43
CA ASN A 45 -2.26 12.27 18.75
C ASN A 45 -1.09 11.62 17.99
N GLU A 46 -0.48 12.40 17.12
CA GLU A 46 0.64 11.96 16.32
C GLU A 46 1.88 11.53 17.13
N PHE A 47 2.09 12.00 18.35
CA PHE A 47 3.29 11.64 19.12
C PHE A 47 3.18 10.28 19.84
N GLN A 48 2.02 9.63 19.79
CA GLN A 48 1.80 8.37 20.48
C GLN A 48 2.54 7.21 19.77
N GLN A 49 3.49 6.58 20.48
CA GLN A 49 4.29 5.45 19.99
C GLN A 49 3.56 4.08 20.00
N ARG A 50 2.24 4.08 20.24
CA ARG A 50 1.38 2.89 20.13
C ARG A 50 -0.07 3.30 20.00
N TYR A 51 -0.90 2.47 19.39
CA TYR A 51 -2.34 2.65 19.41
C TYR A 51 -2.93 2.20 20.75
N ASP A 52 -4.00 2.87 21.19
CA ASP A 52 -4.86 2.37 22.25
C ASP A 52 -5.80 1.32 21.64
N VAL A 53 -5.98 0.18 22.31
CA VAL A 53 -6.81 -0.94 21.83
C VAL A 53 -7.70 -1.48 22.96
N PRO A 54 -8.63 -0.69 23.54
CA PRO A 54 -9.59 -1.20 24.51
C PRO A 54 -10.53 -2.26 23.91
N THR A 55 -10.86 -3.26 24.73
CA THR A 55 -12.03 -4.11 24.47
C THR A 55 -13.32 -3.30 24.64
N VAL A 56 -14.27 -3.57 23.77
CA VAL A 56 -15.63 -3.04 23.76
C VAL A 56 -16.56 -3.96 24.57
N VAL A 57 -16.27 -5.27 24.61
CA VAL A 57 -17.14 -6.27 25.22
C VAL A 57 -17.14 -6.10 26.74
N GLY A 58 -18.32 -5.89 27.30
CA GLY A 58 -18.49 -5.62 28.73
C GLY A 58 -17.97 -4.24 29.19
N ASN A 59 -17.61 -3.35 28.27
CA ASN A 59 -17.12 -2.01 28.59
C ASN A 59 -18.24 -0.97 28.51
N GLU A 60 -18.49 -0.26 29.61
CA GLU A 60 -19.57 0.74 29.72
C GLU A 60 -19.37 2.00 28.86
N ASP A 61 -18.13 2.25 28.41
CA ASP A 61 -17.81 3.39 27.53
C ASP A 61 -18.29 3.17 26.08
N PHE A 62 -18.70 1.95 25.74
CA PHE A 62 -19.10 1.57 24.40
C PHE A 62 -20.43 0.83 24.38
N ALA A 63 -21.18 0.98 23.30
CA ALA A 63 -22.32 0.15 22.97
C ALA A 63 -22.09 -0.46 21.60
N TRP A 64 -22.40 -1.75 21.44
CA TRP A 64 -22.23 -2.43 20.18
C TRP A 64 -23.39 -3.38 19.91
N THR A 65 -23.65 -3.60 18.63
CA THR A 65 -24.66 -4.57 18.17
C THR A 65 -24.13 -5.35 17.00
N ILE A 66 -24.62 -6.58 16.82
CA ILE A 66 -24.31 -7.42 15.67
C ILE A 66 -25.59 -7.83 14.97
N GLN A 67 -25.58 -7.74 13.65
CA GLN A 67 -26.72 -8.04 12.78
C GLN A 67 -26.28 -9.12 11.79
N PHE A 68 -26.93 -10.28 11.84
CA PHE A 68 -26.63 -11.41 10.95
C PHE A 68 -27.54 -11.46 9.73
N PHE A 69 -27.07 -12.16 8.70
CA PHE A 69 -27.75 -12.40 7.44
C PHE A 69 -27.31 -13.75 6.88
N ALA A 70 -28.24 -14.59 6.45
CA ALA A 70 -27.93 -15.91 5.90
C ALA A 70 -27.99 -15.89 4.36
N PRO A 71 -26.88 -15.63 3.63
CA PRO A 71 -26.89 -15.42 2.18
C PRO A 71 -27.42 -16.63 1.37
N HIS A 72 -27.36 -17.83 1.94
CA HIS A 72 -27.75 -19.08 1.28
C HIS A 72 -29.10 -19.65 1.77
N ASN A 73 -29.77 -18.98 2.71
CA ASN A 73 -31.07 -19.45 3.21
C ASN A 73 -32.19 -19.00 2.25
N GLU A 74 -32.33 -19.73 1.14
CA GLU A 74 -33.37 -19.52 0.14
C GLU A 74 -34.65 -20.29 0.50
N PRO A 75 -35.85 -19.75 0.19
CA PRO A 75 -37.07 -20.54 0.29
C PRO A 75 -37.04 -21.75 -0.65
N PRO A 76 -37.72 -22.85 -0.28
CA PRO A 76 -37.76 -24.06 -1.10
C PRO A 76 -38.29 -23.75 -2.51
N LYS A 77 -37.75 -24.48 -3.50
CA LYS A 77 -38.13 -24.33 -4.91
C LYS A 77 -39.65 -24.43 -5.04
N PRO A 78 -40.31 -23.49 -5.75
CA PRO A 78 -41.75 -23.58 -5.97
C PRO A 78 -42.08 -24.88 -6.71
N ALA A 79 -43.23 -25.48 -6.38
CA ALA A 79 -43.78 -26.62 -7.14
C ALA A 79 -43.84 -26.26 -8.64
N GLN A 80 -43.65 -27.24 -9.54
CA GLN A 80 -43.63 -27.01 -10.99
C GLN A 80 -44.84 -26.15 -11.43
N GLY A 81 -44.57 -24.99 -12.03
CA GLY A 81 -45.59 -24.03 -12.48
C GLY A 81 -45.87 -22.84 -11.53
N GLY A 82 -45.25 -22.81 -10.34
CA GLY A 82 -45.35 -21.68 -9.42
C GLY A 82 -44.46 -20.49 -9.78
N GLN A 83 -44.87 -19.28 -9.36
CA GLN A 83 -44.03 -18.07 -9.39
C GLN A 83 -42.66 -18.34 -8.75
N PRO A 84 -41.55 -17.77 -9.27
CA PRO A 84 -40.24 -17.90 -8.66
C PRO A 84 -40.30 -17.49 -7.18
N ALA A 85 -39.73 -18.31 -6.29
CA ALA A 85 -39.72 -17.98 -4.87
C ALA A 85 -38.92 -16.69 -4.65
N GLN A 86 -39.57 -15.69 -4.06
CA GLN A 86 -38.94 -14.43 -3.65
C GLN A 86 -37.89 -14.70 -2.56
N PRO A 87 -36.86 -13.86 -2.38
CA PRO A 87 -36.12 -13.82 -1.11
C PRO A 87 -37.13 -13.69 0.05
N GLY A 88 -36.86 -14.34 1.18
CA GLY A 88 -37.89 -14.48 2.22
C GLY A 88 -37.44 -15.14 3.51
N ARG A 89 -36.29 -15.82 3.52
CA ARG A 89 -35.80 -16.61 4.68
C ARG A 89 -34.40 -16.23 5.15
N ARG A 90 -33.77 -15.19 4.56
CA ARG A 90 -32.39 -14.83 4.90
C ARG A 90 -32.22 -14.22 6.30
N PHE A 91 -33.32 -13.94 6.99
CA PHE A 91 -33.37 -13.49 8.39
C PHE A 91 -33.93 -14.54 9.36
N ASP A 92 -34.16 -15.78 8.91
CA ASP A 92 -34.65 -16.86 9.76
C ASP A 92 -33.49 -17.56 10.50
N ASN A 93 -33.73 -17.98 11.74
CA ASN A 93 -32.82 -18.81 12.56
C ASN A 93 -31.38 -18.27 12.67
N LEU A 94 -31.24 -16.95 12.74
CA LEU A 94 -29.95 -16.29 12.80
C LEU A 94 -29.21 -16.56 14.12
N PRO A 95 -27.87 -16.56 14.09
CA PRO A 95 -27.03 -16.57 15.29
C PRO A 95 -27.30 -15.36 16.19
N THR A 96 -26.96 -15.49 17.47
CA THR A 96 -27.01 -14.41 18.45
C THR A 96 -25.68 -14.27 19.17
N VAL A 97 -25.36 -13.06 19.63
CA VAL A 97 -24.16 -12.81 20.45
C VAL A 97 -24.57 -12.12 21.74
N ASP A 98 -24.05 -12.61 22.85
CA ASP A 98 -24.18 -11.95 24.14
C ASP A 98 -23.24 -10.72 24.18
N PRO A 99 -23.77 -9.49 24.28
CA PRO A 99 -22.96 -8.27 24.24
C PRO A 99 -22.03 -8.09 25.45
N LEU A 100 -22.29 -8.79 26.56
CA LEU A 100 -21.48 -8.72 27.79
C LEU A 100 -20.30 -9.69 27.77
N THR A 101 -20.47 -10.86 27.14
CA THR A 101 -19.47 -11.93 27.15
C THR A 101 -18.84 -12.21 25.78
N GLY A 102 -19.44 -11.70 24.71
CA GLY A 102 -19.05 -11.98 23.33
C GLY A 102 -19.41 -13.38 22.86
N VAL A 103 -20.09 -14.19 23.68
CA VAL A 103 -20.40 -15.60 23.36
C VAL A 103 -21.38 -15.68 22.20
N VAL A 104 -21.01 -16.42 21.16
CA VAL A 104 -21.84 -16.67 19.97
C VAL A 104 -22.65 -17.95 20.17
N THR A 105 -23.96 -17.86 19.92
CA THR A 105 -24.87 -19.01 19.91
C THR A 105 -25.49 -19.18 18.53
N ALA A 106 -25.43 -20.39 17.98
CA ALA A 106 -26.03 -20.74 16.70
C ALA A 106 -26.71 -22.12 16.75
N THR A 107 -27.90 -22.21 16.16
CA THR A 107 -28.72 -23.44 16.15
C THR A 107 -28.82 -24.10 14.78
N THR A 108 -28.44 -23.40 13.70
CA THR A 108 -28.54 -23.88 12.32
C THR A 108 -27.18 -23.83 11.64
N LEU A 109 -26.81 -24.93 10.98
CA LEU A 109 -25.56 -25.05 10.23
C LEU A 109 -25.59 -24.16 8.98
N GLY A 110 -24.42 -23.69 8.53
CA GLY A 110 -24.29 -22.93 7.29
C GLY A 110 -23.45 -21.66 7.42
N VAL A 111 -23.54 -20.82 6.39
CA VAL A 111 -22.77 -19.57 6.27
C VAL A 111 -23.68 -18.38 6.54
N TYR A 112 -23.17 -17.44 7.35
CA TYR A 112 -23.80 -16.18 7.68
C TYR A 112 -22.81 -15.04 7.43
N LEU A 113 -23.32 -13.88 7.02
CA LEU A 113 -22.59 -12.62 7.06
C LEU A 113 -23.10 -11.80 8.23
N TYR A 114 -22.26 -10.93 8.76
CA TYR A 114 -22.66 -10.03 9.84
C TYR A 114 -22.08 -8.63 9.72
N GLN A 115 -22.78 -7.67 10.29
CA GLN A 115 -22.31 -6.30 10.53
C GLN A 115 -22.25 -6.06 12.05
N ILE A 116 -21.10 -5.56 12.52
CA ILE A 116 -20.94 -5.00 13.87
C ILE A 116 -21.11 -3.49 13.76
N GLU A 117 -22.02 -2.92 14.53
CA GLU A 117 -22.15 -1.46 14.72
C GLU A 117 -21.58 -1.10 16.08
N LEU A 118 -20.70 -0.09 16.12
CA LEU A 118 -20.08 0.43 17.34
C LEU A 118 -20.52 1.88 17.60
N LYS A 119 -20.86 2.16 18.86
CA LYS A 119 -21.23 3.47 19.39
C LYS A 119 -20.46 3.77 20.66
N ALA A 120 -20.23 5.04 20.93
CA ALA A 120 -19.78 5.51 22.24
C ALA A 120 -20.96 5.47 23.23
N ALA A 121 -20.66 5.52 24.53
CA ALA A 121 -21.66 5.52 25.61
C ALA A 121 -22.69 6.65 25.52
N ASN A 122 -22.32 7.78 24.91
CA ASN A 122 -23.22 8.91 24.66
C ASN A 122 -24.17 8.70 23.45
N GLY A 123 -24.05 7.55 22.75
CA GLY A 123 -24.85 7.20 21.58
C GLY A 123 -24.22 7.60 20.24
N ASP A 124 -23.10 8.32 20.23
CA ASP A 124 -22.43 8.73 19.00
C ASP A 124 -21.90 7.51 18.25
N ARG A 125 -22.12 7.49 16.93
CA ARG A 125 -21.65 6.40 16.08
C ARG A 125 -20.15 6.49 15.89
N LEU A 126 -19.46 5.41 16.21
CA LEU A 126 -18.01 5.26 16.00
C LEU A 126 -17.72 4.55 14.68
N GLY A 127 -18.58 3.62 14.24
CA GLY A 127 -18.33 2.90 13.01
C GLY A 127 -19.05 1.58 12.84
N SER A 128 -18.67 0.86 11.78
CA SER A 128 -19.06 -0.52 11.57
C SER A 128 -17.96 -1.35 10.91
N ALA A 129 -18.00 -2.65 11.16
CA ALA A 129 -17.18 -3.65 10.48
C ALA A 129 -18.07 -4.82 10.04
N VAL A 130 -17.62 -5.60 9.04
CA VAL A 130 -18.37 -6.74 8.51
C VAL A 130 -17.52 -8.00 8.53
N GLY A 131 -18.17 -9.15 8.70
CA GLY A 131 -17.52 -10.45 8.74
C GLY A 131 -18.41 -11.58 8.26
N ARG A 132 -17.87 -12.79 8.29
CA ARG A 132 -18.51 -14.06 7.98
C ARG A 132 -18.46 -14.96 9.20
N LEU A 133 -19.57 -15.64 9.47
CA LEU A 133 -19.67 -16.69 10.48
C LEU A 133 -20.04 -18.00 9.80
N GLN A 134 -19.31 -19.06 10.11
CA GLN A 134 -19.58 -20.41 9.60
C GLN A 134 -19.91 -21.33 10.76
N VAL A 135 -21.04 -22.02 10.66
CA VAL A 135 -21.55 -22.90 11.72
C VAL A 135 -21.44 -24.35 11.28
N HIS A 136 -20.65 -25.11 12.02
CA HIS A 136 -20.28 -26.50 11.79
C HIS A 136 -20.86 -27.42 12.87
N ASP A 137 -21.04 -28.70 12.53
CA ASP A 137 -21.43 -29.70 13.52
C ASP A 137 -20.28 -30.00 14.48
N ARG A 138 -19.10 -30.40 13.97
CA ARG A 138 -17.93 -30.76 14.78
C ARG A 138 -16.59 -30.46 14.11
N ILE A 139 -15.52 -30.36 14.91
CA ILE A 139 -14.14 -30.39 14.43
C ILE A 139 -13.73 -31.86 14.21
N VAL A 140 -13.21 -32.16 13.03
CA VAL A 140 -12.67 -33.47 12.64
C VAL A 140 -11.18 -33.54 12.92
N ASP A 141 -10.44 -32.48 12.57
CA ASP A 141 -9.00 -32.40 12.85
C ASP A 141 -8.53 -30.94 13.02
N TRP A 142 -7.34 -30.74 13.57
CA TRP A 142 -6.69 -29.42 13.67
C TRP A 142 -5.16 -29.50 13.61
N TRP A 143 -4.53 -28.40 13.21
CA TRP A 143 -3.08 -28.25 13.12
C TRP A 143 -2.63 -26.78 13.23
N PHE A 144 -1.33 -26.57 13.45
CA PHE A 144 -0.74 -25.24 13.32
C PHE A 144 -0.55 -24.90 11.85
N GLY A 145 -0.98 -23.69 11.47
CA GLY A 145 -0.77 -23.12 10.14
C GLY A 145 0.68 -22.65 9.90
N ASN A 146 1.60 -22.94 10.82
CA ASN A 146 3.01 -22.57 10.78
C ASN A 146 3.88 -23.81 11.08
N ASP A 147 5.05 -23.89 10.46
CA ASP A 147 6.08 -24.89 10.84
C ASP A 147 6.95 -24.39 12.01
N SER A 148 7.14 -23.07 12.11
CA SER A 148 7.81 -22.37 13.22
C SER A 148 7.27 -20.95 13.36
N LEU A 149 7.64 -20.25 14.44
CA LEU A 149 7.24 -18.86 14.64
C LEU A 149 8.36 -18.02 15.26
N THR A 150 8.66 -16.88 14.67
CA THR A 150 9.57 -15.87 15.23
C THR A 150 8.77 -14.71 15.84
N THR A 151 9.03 -14.38 17.10
CA THR A 151 8.39 -13.26 17.81
C THR A 151 9.43 -12.26 18.31
N ALA A 152 9.03 -11.01 18.53
CA ALA A 152 9.90 -9.98 19.07
C ALA A 152 10.11 -10.12 20.58
N LEU A 153 11.30 -9.75 21.05
CA LEU A 153 11.54 -9.46 22.46
C LEU A 153 10.73 -8.24 22.86
N SER A 154 9.71 -8.43 23.70
CA SER A 154 8.87 -7.35 24.18
C SER A 154 8.18 -7.75 25.49
N PRO A 155 8.65 -7.24 26.64
CA PRO A 155 8.04 -7.56 27.93
C PRO A 155 6.56 -7.12 28.02
N GLY A 156 6.20 -6.06 27.30
CA GLY A 156 4.89 -5.42 27.39
C GLY A 156 3.83 -5.91 26.41
N LEU A 157 4.21 -6.48 25.26
CA LEU A 157 3.27 -6.77 24.17
C LEU A 157 3.45 -8.18 23.62
N ALA A 158 2.33 -8.86 23.33
CA ALA A 158 2.33 -10.15 22.65
C ALA A 158 2.30 -9.94 21.13
N HIS A 159 3.46 -10.13 20.48
CA HIS A 159 3.65 -9.73 19.09
C HIS A 159 3.01 -10.68 18.09
N SER A 160 3.20 -11.98 18.24
CA SER A 160 2.89 -12.96 17.18
C SER A 160 1.72 -13.87 17.56
N GLN A 161 0.70 -13.95 16.72
CA GLN A 161 -0.39 -14.91 16.82
C GLN A 161 0.00 -16.22 16.14
N VAL A 162 -0.20 -17.34 16.84
CA VAL A 162 -0.04 -18.67 16.24
C VAL A 162 -1.19 -18.92 15.26
N SER A 163 -0.89 -19.21 13.99
CA SER A 163 -1.95 -19.59 13.05
C SER A 163 -2.43 -21.00 13.35
N MET A 164 -3.73 -21.19 13.39
CA MET A 164 -4.37 -22.47 13.73
C MET A 164 -5.49 -22.75 12.75
N TYR A 165 -5.46 -23.92 12.13
CA TYR A 165 -6.47 -24.33 11.15
C TYR A 165 -7.18 -25.59 11.65
N ALA A 166 -8.44 -25.73 11.27
CA ALA A 166 -9.25 -26.90 11.58
C ALA A 166 -9.99 -27.41 10.35
N ARG A 167 -10.15 -28.73 10.31
CA ARG A 167 -11.05 -29.43 9.39
C ARG A 167 -12.35 -29.71 10.12
N PHE A 168 -13.47 -29.42 9.47
CA PHE A 168 -14.82 -29.62 9.98
C PHE A 168 -15.50 -30.82 9.30
N SER A 169 -16.65 -31.22 9.82
CA SER A 169 -17.50 -32.23 9.19
C SER A 169 -18.14 -31.69 7.91
N ASP A 170 -18.28 -32.56 6.90
CA ASP A 170 -19.07 -32.25 5.72
C ASP A 170 -20.56 -32.43 6.02
N ASP A 171 -21.18 -31.33 6.42
CA ASP A 171 -22.57 -31.31 6.86
C ASP A 171 -23.55 -30.96 5.73
N ASN A 172 -23.07 -30.85 4.47
CA ASN A 172 -23.85 -30.39 3.31
C ASN A 172 -24.59 -29.04 3.56
N SER A 173 -24.06 -28.21 4.46
CA SER A 173 -24.62 -26.92 4.85
C SER A 173 -24.16 -25.77 3.96
N GLY A 174 -23.19 -26.04 3.06
CA GLY A 174 -22.53 -25.05 2.21
C GLY A 174 -21.38 -24.31 2.91
N ALA A 175 -21.10 -24.59 4.18
CA ALA A 175 -19.93 -24.06 4.90
C ALA A 175 -18.63 -24.73 4.43
N ASP A 176 -17.51 -24.03 4.66
CA ASP A 176 -16.18 -24.48 4.24
C ASP A 176 -15.73 -25.71 5.07
N LEU A 177 -15.12 -26.71 4.42
CA LEU A 177 -14.64 -27.92 5.11
C LEU A 177 -13.39 -27.68 5.95
N VAL A 178 -12.68 -26.60 5.67
CA VAL A 178 -11.48 -26.18 6.38
C VAL A 178 -11.62 -24.71 6.71
N GLY A 179 -11.20 -24.33 7.90
CA GLY A 179 -11.30 -22.96 8.37
C GLY A 179 -10.14 -22.53 9.23
N ASP A 180 -10.00 -21.22 9.30
CA ASP A 180 -9.04 -20.57 10.17
C ASP A 180 -9.66 -20.41 11.56
N ILE A 181 -9.08 -21.09 12.55
CA ILE A 181 -9.53 -21.02 13.94
C ILE A 181 -8.53 -20.26 14.82
N THR A 182 -7.66 -19.46 14.21
CA THR A 182 -6.68 -18.64 14.91
C THR A 182 -7.38 -17.74 15.94
N GLY A 183 -6.97 -17.82 17.20
CA GLY A 183 -7.53 -16.99 18.29
C GLY A 183 -8.93 -17.40 18.78
N HIS A 184 -9.49 -18.53 18.33
CA HIS A 184 -10.83 -18.99 18.75
C HIS A 184 -10.85 -19.56 20.19
N ASP A 185 -9.69 -19.63 20.85
CA ASP A 185 -9.47 -20.22 22.19
C ASP A 185 -9.93 -21.68 22.36
N TYR A 186 -10.21 -22.37 21.24
CA TYR A 186 -10.64 -23.78 21.25
C TYR A 186 -9.58 -24.73 21.81
N PHE A 187 -8.31 -24.43 21.56
CA PHE A 187 -7.18 -25.23 22.04
C PHE A 187 -6.21 -24.31 22.79
N PRO A 188 -6.23 -24.32 24.14
CA PRO A 188 -5.32 -23.52 24.94
C PRO A 188 -3.86 -23.81 24.58
N LEU A 189 -3.06 -22.74 24.46
CA LEU A 189 -1.64 -22.84 24.13
C LEU A 189 -0.78 -22.71 25.39
N THR A 190 0.24 -23.56 25.51
CA THR A 190 1.18 -23.57 26.64
C THR A 190 2.61 -23.48 26.14
N SER A 191 3.45 -22.70 26.85
CA SER A 191 4.89 -22.60 26.56
C SER A 191 5.68 -23.63 27.36
N GLY A 192 6.64 -24.29 26.71
CA GLY A 192 7.60 -25.18 27.34
C GLY A 192 8.69 -24.45 28.15
N ASP A 193 8.86 -23.14 27.94
CA ASP A 193 9.76 -22.28 28.73
C ASP A 193 9.12 -20.90 28.96
N PRO A 194 8.24 -20.75 29.97
CA PRO A 194 7.53 -19.52 30.27
C PRO A 194 8.43 -18.32 30.62
N ALA A 195 9.71 -18.55 30.95
CA ALA A 195 10.66 -17.47 31.22
C ALA A 195 11.16 -16.79 29.93
N LYS A 196 11.05 -17.47 28.78
CA LYS A 196 11.48 -16.94 27.48
C LYS A 196 10.31 -16.62 26.56
N VAL A 197 9.25 -17.42 26.59
CA VAL A 197 8.07 -17.27 25.75
C VAL A 197 6.83 -17.39 26.62
N ALA A 198 5.97 -16.39 26.60
CA ALA A 198 4.65 -16.45 27.22
C ALA A 198 3.56 -16.45 26.13
N VAL A 199 2.44 -17.09 26.40
CA VAL A 199 1.22 -17.00 25.58
C VAL A 199 0.19 -16.22 26.41
N ASP A 200 -0.41 -15.20 25.81
CA ASP A 200 -1.50 -14.46 26.44
C ASP A 200 -2.84 -15.20 26.29
N PRO A 201 -3.90 -14.74 26.98
CA PRO A 201 -5.22 -15.39 26.90
C PRO A 201 -5.85 -15.42 25.51
N ARG A 202 -5.36 -14.62 24.54
CA ARG A 202 -5.85 -14.55 23.16
C ARG A 202 -5.05 -15.48 22.23
N GLY A 203 -4.12 -16.26 22.78
CA GLY A 203 -3.23 -17.13 22.02
C GLY A 203 -2.06 -16.40 21.33
N ARG A 204 -1.79 -15.13 21.66
CA ARG A 204 -0.62 -14.41 21.14
C ARG A 204 0.62 -14.70 21.97
N VAL A 205 1.74 -14.77 21.27
CA VAL A 205 3.06 -15.14 21.77
C VAL A 205 3.88 -13.89 22.03
N ARG A 206 4.35 -13.78 23.27
CA ARG A 206 5.21 -12.73 23.79
C ARG A 206 6.62 -13.25 24.06
N GLY A 207 7.62 -12.61 23.46
CA GLY A 207 9.02 -12.87 23.75
C GLY A 207 9.49 -12.15 25.01
N LEU A 208 10.03 -12.89 25.98
CA LEU A 208 10.54 -12.38 27.25
C LEU A 208 12.07 -12.43 27.35
N ALA A 209 12.72 -13.31 26.60
CA ALA A 209 14.17 -13.37 26.48
C ALA A 209 14.60 -13.91 25.11
N VAL A 210 15.68 -13.37 24.54
CA VAL A 210 16.23 -13.81 23.25
C VAL A 210 16.61 -15.29 23.30
N THR A 211 16.31 -16.02 22.23
CA THR A 211 16.55 -17.46 22.15
C THR A 211 17.60 -17.80 21.10
N THR A 212 18.54 -18.69 21.44
CA THR A 212 19.45 -19.33 20.46
C THR A 212 18.85 -20.61 19.87
N ALA A 213 18.13 -21.38 20.69
CA ALA A 213 17.33 -22.53 20.29
C ALA A 213 15.82 -22.24 20.50
N PRO A 214 14.93 -22.75 19.65
CA PRO A 214 13.51 -22.47 19.76
C PRO A 214 12.91 -23.06 21.05
N VAL A 215 11.89 -22.38 21.58
CA VAL A 215 11.03 -22.83 22.68
C VAL A 215 9.80 -23.48 22.09
N THR A 216 9.41 -24.66 22.58
CA THR A 216 8.19 -25.32 22.12
C THR A 216 6.94 -24.65 22.71
N VAL A 217 5.98 -24.30 21.86
CA VAL A 217 4.60 -23.99 22.24
C VAL A 217 3.72 -25.16 21.83
N SER A 218 2.84 -25.61 22.71
CA SER A 218 1.96 -26.76 22.49
C SER A 218 0.50 -26.34 22.60
N GLY A 219 -0.35 -26.86 21.71
CA GLY A 219 -1.80 -26.78 21.83
C GLY A 219 -2.39 -28.18 22.01
N GLN A 220 -3.42 -28.31 22.85
CA GLN A 220 -4.00 -29.60 23.21
C GLN A 220 -5.50 -29.66 22.90
N ALA A 221 -5.90 -30.73 22.21
CA ALA A 221 -7.27 -31.21 22.07
C ALA A 221 -7.41 -32.61 22.69
N PRO A 222 -8.63 -33.11 22.96
CA PRO A 222 -8.82 -34.50 23.38
C PRO A 222 -8.13 -35.47 22.40
N GLY A 223 -7.11 -36.20 22.88
CA GLY A 223 -6.39 -37.21 22.08
C GLY A 223 -5.37 -36.68 21.06
N LYS A 224 -5.18 -35.37 20.91
CA LYS A 224 -4.20 -34.79 19.96
C LYS A 224 -3.46 -33.59 20.57
N VAL A 225 -2.12 -33.65 20.52
CA VAL A 225 -1.23 -32.55 20.87
C VAL A 225 -0.45 -32.16 19.62
N ASN A 226 -0.49 -30.89 19.24
CA ASN A 226 0.42 -30.34 18.22
C ASN A 226 1.42 -29.41 18.90
N THR A 227 2.63 -29.34 18.35
CA THR A 227 3.72 -28.50 18.87
C THR A 227 4.25 -27.56 17.78
N LEU A 228 4.74 -26.39 18.20
CA LEU A 228 5.28 -25.33 17.35
C LEU A 228 6.59 -24.80 17.96
N PRO A 229 7.71 -24.83 17.24
CA PRO A 229 8.94 -24.19 17.68
C PRO A 229 8.85 -22.67 17.53
N VAL A 230 9.15 -21.94 18.61
CA VAL A 230 9.10 -20.47 18.68
C VAL A 230 10.48 -19.87 18.98
N ARG A 231 10.89 -18.86 18.23
CA ARG A 231 12.12 -18.08 18.47
C ARG A 231 11.80 -16.66 18.91
N VAL A 232 12.62 -16.10 19.78
CA VAL A 232 12.54 -14.70 20.23
C VAL A 232 13.75 -13.93 19.69
N VAL A 233 13.47 -12.84 18.96
CA VAL A 233 14.47 -11.94 18.36
C VAL A 233 14.39 -10.55 18.98
N ASP A 234 15.53 -10.00 19.38
CA ASP A 234 15.63 -8.59 19.74
C ASP A 234 15.87 -7.75 18.49
N TYR A 235 14.81 -7.15 17.95
CA TYR A 235 14.92 -6.28 16.77
C TYR A 235 15.65 -4.97 17.08
N ALA A 236 15.61 -4.43 18.30
CA ALA A 236 16.22 -3.16 18.65
C ALA A 236 17.75 -3.24 18.90
N LYS A 237 18.31 -4.44 18.98
CA LYS A 237 19.74 -4.66 19.17
C LYS A 237 20.59 -3.90 18.14
N ALA A 238 21.69 -3.29 18.58
CA ALA A 238 22.69 -2.70 17.69
C ALA A 238 23.41 -3.78 16.84
N ARG A 239 23.57 -3.54 15.53
CA ARG A 239 24.17 -4.49 14.57
C ARG A 239 25.17 -3.80 13.66
N GLN A 240 26.32 -4.45 13.45
CA GLN A 240 27.40 -3.98 12.57
C GLN A 240 27.41 -4.79 11.28
N ASP A 241 26.25 -4.88 10.63
CA ASP A 241 25.98 -5.71 9.46
C ASP A 241 25.62 -4.89 8.21
N LEU A 242 25.52 -3.56 8.33
CA LEU A 242 25.22 -2.67 7.23
C LEU A 242 26.43 -2.52 6.31
N ARG A 243 26.37 -3.13 5.13
CA ARG A 243 27.46 -3.16 4.14
C ARG A 243 27.25 -2.11 3.05
N PRO A 244 28.31 -1.43 2.58
CA PRO A 244 28.20 -0.45 1.52
C PRO A 244 27.91 -1.10 0.17
N LEU A 245 27.10 -0.42 -0.64
CA LEU A 245 26.96 -0.64 -2.08
C LEU A 245 27.42 0.60 -2.87
N HIS A 246 27.13 1.77 -2.33
CA HIS A 246 27.47 3.06 -2.92
C HIS A 246 27.65 4.08 -1.80
N ILE A 247 28.83 4.70 -1.68
CA ILE A 247 29.11 5.62 -0.58
C ILE A 247 29.68 6.91 -1.14
N ARG A 248 29.09 8.03 -0.73
CA ARG A 248 29.55 9.38 -1.07
C ARG A 248 30.13 10.08 0.14
N ASP A 249 29.35 10.18 1.20
CA ASP A 249 29.80 10.79 2.45
C ASP A 249 29.09 10.15 3.64
N LEU A 250 29.85 9.44 4.47
CA LEU A 250 29.33 8.85 5.71
C LEU A 250 29.30 9.84 6.87
N ALA A 251 30.19 10.83 6.89
CA ALA A 251 30.25 11.83 7.95
C ALA A 251 29.03 12.76 7.90
N GLN A 252 28.49 13.00 6.71
CA GLN A 252 27.28 13.79 6.47
C GLN A 252 26.06 12.93 6.11
N ALA A 253 26.00 11.66 6.54
CA ALA A 253 24.93 10.75 6.16
C ALA A 253 23.52 11.30 6.47
N GLN A 254 23.35 12.12 7.51
CA GLN A 254 22.05 12.75 7.84
C GLN A 254 21.60 13.79 6.80
N GLN A 255 22.52 14.38 6.05
CA GLN A 255 22.25 15.36 4.99
C GLN A 255 22.05 14.71 3.61
N LEU A 256 22.36 13.41 3.48
CA LEU A 256 22.19 12.63 2.27
C LEU A 256 20.95 11.74 2.30
N CYS A 257 20.57 11.21 1.14
CA CYS A 257 19.58 10.16 1.02
C CYS A 257 20.26 8.80 1.20
N ASN A 258 19.95 8.04 2.25
CA ASN A 258 20.51 6.71 2.48
C ASN A 258 19.49 5.66 2.03
N LEU A 259 19.83 4.85 1.03
CA LEU A 259 19.04 3.71 0.58
C LEU A 259 19.49 2.43 1.29
N ALA A 260 18.57 1.64 1.81
CA ALA A 260 18.87 0.33 2.39
C ALA A 260 18.11 -0.79 1.64
N PHE A 261 18.85 -1.82 1.19
CA PHE A 261 18.27 -3.09 0.77
C PHE A 261 18.28 -4.06 1.95
N VAL A 262 17.12 -4.62 2.28
CA VAL A 262 16.92 -5.51 3.44
C VAL A 262 16.38 -6.85 2.96
N ALA A 263 17.03 -7.97 3.30
CA ALA A 263 16.56 -9.30 2.92
C ALA A 263 15.32 -9.73 3.75
N GLU A 264 14.33 -10.35 3.09
CA GLU A 264 13.19 -11.04 3.71
C GLU A 264 12.88 -12.33 2.94
N GLY A 265 12.54 -13.43 3.65
CA GLY A 265 12.28 -14.72 3.02
C GLY A 265 13.52 -15.41 2.43
N PHE A 266 14.73 -14.89 2.69
CA PHE A 266 15.99 -15.56 2.39
C PHE A 266 16.47 -16.31 3.63
N THR A 267 16.88 -17.58 3.49
CA THR A 267 17.37 -18.41 4.61
C THR A 267 18.88 -18.24 4.82
N ASP A 268 19.40 -18.72 5.95
CA ASP A 268 20.84 -18.61 6.29
C ASP A 268 21.75 -19.58 5.49
N THR A 269 21.57 -19.64 4.17
CA THR A 269 22.39 -20.44 3.26
C THR A 269 23.34 -19.55 2.44
N ALA A 270 24.45 -20.13 1.96
CA ALA A 270 25.39 -19.39 1.12
C ALA A 270 24.75 -18.94 -0.21
N VAL A 271 23.89 -19.78 -0.80
CA VAL A 271 23.19 -19.51 -2.05
C VAL A 271 22.23 -18.32 -1.91
N ASP A 272 21.41 -18.30 -0.85
CA ASP A 272 20.48 -17.19 -0.62
C ASP A 272 21.20 -15.87 -0.33
N LYS A 273 22.32 -15.93 0.42
CA LYS A 273 23.18 -14.76 0.66
C LYS A 273 23.74 -14.20 -0.64
N GLU A 274 24.31 -15.05 -1.48
CA GLU A 274 24.90 -14.64 -2.76
C GLU A 274 23.82 -14.08 -3.71
N LEU A 275 22.64 -14.69 -3.74
CA LEU A 275 21.53 -14.22 -4.56
C LEU A 275 21.05 -12.82 -4.15
N PHE A 276 20.82 -12.60 -2.85
CA PHE A 276 20.48 -11.29 -2.33
C PHE A 276 21.59 -10.27 -2.59
N ASP A 277 22.84 -10.64 -2.35
CA ASP A 277 24.01 -9.77 -2.55
C ASP A 277 24.12 -9.31 -4.01
N SER A 278 23.97 -10.24 -4.94
CA SER A 278 23.98 -10.00 -6.38
C SER A 278 22.84 -9.08 -6.80
N LEU A 279 21.61 -9.34 -6.35
CA LEU A 279 20.45 -8.54 -6.70
C LEU A 279 20.54 -7.10 -6.15
N ALA A 280 20.90 -6.94 -4.88
CA ALA A 280 21.07 -5.63 -4.26
C ALA A 280 22.17 -4.82 -4.96
N THR A 281 23.29 -5.48 -5.31
CA THR A 281 24.41 -4.86 -6.02
C THR A 281 23.99 -4.44 -7.44
N GLN A 282 23.37 -5.33 -8.21
CA GLN A 282 22.88 -5.01 -9.56
C GLN A 282 21.86 -3.88 -9.54
N THR A 283 20.98 -3.84 -8.54
CA THR A 283 20.00 -2.78 -8.37
C THR A 283 20.66 -1.45 -8.06
N SER A 284 21.57 -1.41 -7.09
CA SER A 284 22.33 -0.18 -6.77
C SER A 284 23.12 0.32 -7.99
N VAL A 285 23.79 -0.56 -8.73
CA VAL A 285 24.48 -0.20 -9.97
C VAL A 285 23.49 0.36 -10.97
N ALA A 286 22.36 -0.31 -11.23
CA ALA A 286 21.37 0.14 -12.20
C ALA A 286 20.71 1.49 -11.86
N LEU A 287 20.54 1.80 -10.58
CA LEU A 287 20.01 3.09 -10.12
C LEU A 287 21.03 4.22 -10.31
N PHE A 288 22.30 3.98 -9.98
CA PHE A 288 23.33 5.03 -9.92
C PHE A 288 24.31 5.04 -11.10
N THR A 289 24.06 4.22 -12.12
CA THR A 289 24.70 4.30 -13.44
C THR A 289 23.70 4.79 -14.47
N ASP A 290 24.17 5.37 -15.58
CA ASP A 290 23.36 6.06 -16.61
C ASP A 290 22.45 5.09 -17.41
N LYS A 291 21.56 4.37 -16.72
CA LYS A 291 20.43 3.65 -17.30
C LYS A 291 19.30 4.67 -17.47
N PRO A 292 18.93 5.07 -18.71
CA PRO A 292 17.95 6.13 -18.96
C PRO A 292 16.59 5.92 -18.26
N ARG A 293 16.24 4.65 -18.01
CA ARG A 293 15.02 4.24 -17.36
C ARG A 293 14.96 4.57 -15.86
N GLN A 294 16.11 4.62 -15.18
CA GLN A 294 16.19 4.90 -13.73
C GLN A 294 16.51 6.35 -13.42
N GLU A 295 16.65 7.20 -14.43
CA GLU A 295 16.92 8.61 -14.23
C GLU A 295 15.74 9.30 -13.50
N PRO A 296 16.01 10.11 -12.46
CA PRO A 296 17.24 10.91 -12.30
C PRO A 296 18.25 10.36 -11.27
N TYR A 297 18.13 9.10 -10.83
CA TYR A 297 18.97 8.59 -9.73
C TYR A 297 20.47 8.64 -10.03
N ALA A 298 20.90 8.39 -11.28
CA ALA A 298 22.31 8.48 -11.66
C ALA A 298 22.83 9.92 -11.56
N GLU A 299 22.07 10.91 -12.06
CA GLU A 299 22.42 12.33 -11.91
C GLU A 299 22.49 12.78 -10.44
N LEU A 300 21.72 12.13 -9.57
CA LEU A 300 21.69 12.37 -8.14
C LEU A 300 22.67 11.50 -7.35
N GLY A 301 23.49 10.67 -8.01
CA GLY A 301 24.32 9.68 -7.34
C GLY A 301 25.30 10.25 -6.31
N ASN A 302 25.66 11.54 -6.36
CA ASN A 302 26.50 12.18 -5.33
C ASN A 302 25.74 12.56 -4.06
N SER A 303 24.41 12.50 -4.10
CA SER A 303 23.50 12.87 -3.02
C SER A 303 22.90 11.66 -2.31
N PHE A 304 23.38 10.46 -2.65
CA PHE A 304 22.96 9.18 -2.07
C PHE A 304 24.12 8.42 -1.44
N ASN A 305 23.81 7.72 -0.36
CA ASN A 305 24.49 6.49 0.02
C ASN A 305 23.54 5.31 -0.23
N ALA A 306 24.06 4.12 -0.51
CA ALA A 306 23.28 2.90 -0.59
C ALA A 306 23.98 1.76 0.15
N PHE A 307 23.19 0.95 0.83
CA PHE A 307 23.63 -0.12 1.70
C PHE A 307 22.81 -1.38 1.49
N LYS A 308 23.36 -2.52 1.89
CA LYS A 308 22.64 -3.79 2.02
C LYS A 308 22.82 -4.38 3.41
N VAL A 309 21.79 -5.08 3.86
CA VAL A 309 21.83 -5.89 5.08
C VAL A 309 21.11 -7.21 4.84
N PHE A 310 21.81 -8.30 5.14
CA PHE A 310 21.28 -9.65 5.01
C PHE A 310 20.78 -10.14 6.37
N ALA A 311 19.47 -10.27 6.50
CA ALA A 311 18.80 -10.67 7.72
C ALA A 311 18.05 -11.99 7.45
N PRO A 312 18.58 -13.15 7.90
CA PRO A 312 18.03 -14.44 7.50
C PRO A 312 16.68 -14.74 8.15
N SER A 313 15.77 -15.27 7.34
CA SER A 313 14.49 -15.88 7.72
C SER A 313 14.66 -17.35 8.09
N GLN A 314 13.69 -17.91 8.83
CA GLN A 314 13.68 -19.35 9.13
C GLN A 314 13.21 -20.18 7.93
N GLN A 315 12.34 -19.61 7.11
CA GLN A 315 11.81 -20.24 5.90
C GLN A 315 11.99 -19.34 4.67
N GLN A 316 12.05 -19.97 3.50
CA GLN A 316 11.96 -19.27 2.22
C GLN A 316 10.51 -18.89 1.91
N THR A 317 10.31 -17.87 1.07
CA THR A 317 8.99 -17.30 0.68
C THR A 317 8.26 -16.59 1.81
N ILE A 318 7.48 -15.58 1.47
CA ILE A 318 6.67 -14.84 2.43
C ILE A 318 5.28 -15.47 2.55
N THR A 319 4.53 -15.06 3.56
CA THR A 319 3.17 -15.57 3.75
C THR A 319 2.24 -15.09 2.62
N CYS A 320 1.33 -15.94 2.16
CA CYS A 320 0.22 -15.50 1.30
C CYS A 320 -1.04 -15.40 2.15
N GLY A 321 -1.65 -14.22 2.20
CA GLY A 321 -2.89 -13.99 2.96
C GLY A 321 -4.12 -14.58 2.28
N PHE A 322 -4.16 -14.56 0.95
CA PHE A 322 -5.29 -15.08 0.18
C PHE A 322 -5.27 -16.63 0.11
N GLN A 323 -6.45 -17.22 -0.05
CA GLN A 323 -6.58 -18.63 -0.44
C GLN A 323 -6.23 -18.82 -1.92
N VAL A 324 -5.90 -20.04 -2.32
CA VAL A 324 -5.58 -20.35 -3.71
C VAL A 324 -6.41 -21.52 -4.23
N THR A 325 -6.76 -21.50 -5.52
CA THR A 325 -7.45 -22.62 -6.16
C THR A 325 -6.55 -23.84 -6.20
N ASP A 326 -7.07 -25.00 -5.81
CA ASP A 326 -6.39 -26.30 -5.86
C ASP A 326 -6.82 -27.19 -7.02
N ASN A 327 -7.72 -26.67 -7.86
CA ASN A 327 -8.17 -27.28 -9.10
C ASN A 327 -7.67 -26.53 -10.33
N ASN A 328 -7.55 -27.26 -11.45
CA ASN A 328 -7.09 -26.74 -12.74
C ASN A 328 -8.25 -26.47 -13.72
N ALA A 329 -9.50 -26.72 -13.30
CA ALA A 329 -10.61 -26.99 -14.21
C ALA A 329 -11.03 -25.79 -15.10
N VAL A 330 -10.72 -24.55 -14.71
CA VAL A 330 -11.18 -23.35 -15.44
C VAL A 330 -10.08 -22.33 -15.75
N LEU A 331 -9.13 -22.12 -14.85
CA LEU A 331 -8.06 -21.13 -15.02
C LEU A 331 -6.78 -21.73 -15.63
N GLY A 332 -6.77 -23.04 -15.91
CA GLY A 332 -5.67 -23.73 -16.60
C GLY A 332 -4.47 -24.08 -15.72
N ASN A 333 -4.39 -23.56 -14.49
CA ASN A 333 -3.33 -23.84 -13.51
C ASN A 333 -3.92 -23.98 -12.10
N ASN A 334 -3.24 -24.72 -11.21
CA ASN A 334 -3.46 -24.62 -9.76
C ASN A 334 -2.75 -23.37 -9.21
N GLY A 335 -3.13 -22.93 -8.01
CA GLY A 335 -2.44 -21.87 -7.28
C GLY A 335 -2.86 -20.44 -7.65
N ASN A 336 -4.01 -20.26 -8.30
CA ASN A 336 -4.52 -18.92 -8.57
C ASN A 336 -5.10 -18.31 -7.29
N PRO A 337 -4.86 -17.03 -7.00
CA PRO A 337 -5.49 -16.37 -5.86
C PRO A 337 -7.03 -16.44 -5.90
N ILE A 338 -7.65 -16.47 -4.73
CA ILE A 338 -9.09 -16.35 -4.52
C ILE A 338 -9.36 -15.03 -3.77
N PRO A 339 -9.98 -14.01 -4.40
CA PRO A 339 -10.52 -14.02 -5.76
C PRO A 339 -9.44 -13.92 -6.86
N PHE A 340 -9.67 -14.44 -8.06
CA PHE A 340 -8.75 -14.24 -9.19
C PHE A 340 -8.99 -12.85 -9.84
N PRO A 341 -7.97 -11.98 -9.95
CA PRO A 341 -8.14 -10.62 -10.45
C PRO A 341 -8.09 -10.55 -11.98
N GLY A 342 -7.60 -11.61 -12.63
CA GLY A 342 -7.44 -11.68 -14.08
C GLY A 342 -8.73 -11.98 -14.83
N ARG A 343 -8.65 -11.90 -16.17
CA ARG A 343 -9.74 -12.33 -17.04
C ARG A 343 -9.82 -13.84 -17.12
N VAL A 344 -11.04 -14.36 -17.06
CA VAL A 344 -11.30 -15.79 -17.24
C VAL A 344 -11.09 -16.18 -18.71
N PRO A 345 -10.33 -17.25 -19.00
CA PRO A 345 -10.21 -17.79 -20.36
C PRO A 345 -11.58 -18.09 -20.98
N GLY A 346 -11.83 -17.61 -22.21
CA GLY A 346 -13.13 -17.75 -22.87
C GLY A 346 -14.24 -16.83 -22.32
N GLY A 347 -13.91 -15.88 -21.43
CA GLY A 347 -14.82 -14.84 -20.97
C GLY A 347 -15.23 -13.88 -22.09
N VAL A 348 -16.44 -13.32 -21.99
CA VAL A 348 -16.97 -12.37 -22.98
C VAL A 348 -16.41 -10.98 -22.69
N ALA A 349 -15.93 -10.28 -23.72
CA ALA A 349 -15.41 -8.92 -23.57
C ALA A 349 -16.49 -7.97 -23.01
N GLY A 350 -16.16 -7.28 -21.92
CA GLY A 350 -17.08 -6.38 -21.21
C GLY A 350 -17.87 -7.03 -20.06
N ASP A 351 -17.73 -8.34 -19.86
CA ASP A 351 -18.19 -8.97 -18.61
C ASP A 351 -17.27 -8.58 -17.45
N PHE A 352 -17.75 -8.79 -16.22
CA PHE A 352 -16.94 -8.68 -15.01
C PHE A 352 -15.75 -9.65 -15.07
N ASN A 353 -14.64 -9.29 -14.43
CA ASN A 353 -13.63 -10.28 -14.04
C ASN A 353 -14.13 -11.09 -12.82
N LEU A 354 -13.39 -12.13 -12.43
CA LEU A 354 -13.84 -13.03 -11.36
C LEU A 354 -13.88 -12.34 -10.00
N GLU A 355 -12.90 -11.50 -9.69
CA GLU A 355 -12.88 -10.65 -8.49
C GLU A 355 -14.09 -9.71 -8.38
N GLN A 356 -14.43 -8.99 -9.44
CA GLN A 356 -15.61 -8.12 -9.48
C GLN A 356 -16.89 -8.92 -9.24
N LEU A 357 -17.00 -10.11 -9.82
CA LEU A 357 -18.16 -10.97 -9.58
C LEU A 357 -18.23 -11.39 -8.11
N VAL A 358 -17.13 -11.86 -7.51
CA VAL A 358 -17.06 -12.26 -6.09
C VAL A 358 -17.42 -11.10 -5.15
N GLN A 359 -16.98 -9.88 -5.44
CA GLN A 359 -17.34 -8.69 -4.64
C GLN A 359 -18.84 -8.37 -4.66
N ILE A 360 -19.56 -8.82 -5.69
CA ILE A 360 -21.01 -8.56 -5.87
C ILE A 360 -21.84 -9.74 -5.35
N VAL A 361 -21.45 -10.98 -5.66
CA VAL A 361 -22.27 -12.19 -5.42
C VAL A 361 -21.70 -13.12 -4.36
N GLY A 362 -20.53 -12.80 -3.79
CA GLY A 362 -19.82 -13.60 -2.79
C GLY A 362 -19.08 -14.78 -3.40
N LEU A 363 -18.55 -15.65 -2.53
CA LEU A 363 -17.96 -16.93 -2.92
C LEU A 363 -19.03 -17.99 -3.21
N PRO A 364 -18.73 -19.00 -4.04
CA PRO A 364 -19.63 -20.14 -4.21
C PRO A 364 -19.84 -20.87 -2.89
N LYS A 365 -21.05 -21.41 -2.69
CA LYS A 365 -21.30 -22.34 -1.59
C LYS A 365 -20.57 -23.66 -1.85
N GLN A 366 -20.12 -24.34 -0.80
CA GLN A 366 -19.59 -25.69 -0.94
C GLN A 366 -20.65 -26.61 -1.57
N GLY A 367 -20.26 -27.41 -2.57
CA GLY A 367 -21.18 -28.30 -3.29
C GLY A 367 -22.16 -27.59 -4.23
N GLU A 368 -21.84 -26.41 -4.76
CA GLU A 368 -22.70 -25.71 -5.72
C GLU A 368 -22.97 -26.53 -7.00
N THR A 369 -24.24 -26.89 -7.23
CA THR A 369 -24.68 -27.72 -8.36
C THR A 369 -25.56 -26.98 -9.37
N ARG A 370 -25.92 -25.73 -9.09
CA ARG A 370 -26.77 -24.94 -9.99
C ARG A 370 -26.07 -24.67 -11.33
N THR A 371 -26.87 -24.64 -12.39
CA THR A 371 -26.42 -24.26 -13.74
C THR A 371 -26.12 -22.77 -13.81
N PRO A 372 -25.29 -22.30 -14.78
CA PRO A 372 -25.03 -20.88 -14.96
C PRO A 372 -26.30 -20.02 -15.07
N GLN A 373 -27.32 -20.51 -15.77
CA GLN A 373 -28.59 -19.78 -15.89
C GLN A 373 -29.31 -19.66 -14.55
N GLN A 374 -29.39 -20.74 -13.77
CA GLN A 374 -30.01 -20.74 -12.45
C GLN A 374 -29.32 -19.78 -11.47
N LEU A 375 -27.99 -19.64 -11.58
CA LEU A 375 -27.20 -18.69 -10.78
C LEU A 375 -27.46 -17.23 -11.19
N ARG A 376 -27.52 -16.94 -12.49
CA ARG A 376 -27.90 -15.60 -12.97
C ARG A 376 -29.31 -15.21 -12.52
N ASP A 377 -30.27 -16.13 -12.64
CA ASP A 377 -31.65 -15.91 -12.20
C ASP A 377 -31.74 -15.71 -10.68
N LEU A 378 -30.84 -16.33 -9.92
CA LEU A 378 -30.71 -16.12 -8.48
C LEU A 378 -30.17 -14.74 -8.14
N TRP A 379 -29.02 -14.37 -8.71
CA TRP A 379 -28.38 -13.08 -8.41
C TRP A 379 -29.26 -11.90 -8.82
N ALA A 380 -30.00 -12.03 -9.93
CA ALA A 380 -30.94 -11.01 -10.41
C ALA A 380 -32.07 -10.71 -9.41
N ARG A 381 -32.49 -11.68 -8.59
CA ARG A 381 -33.58 -11.51 -7.61
C ARG A 381 -33.11 -11.21 -6.18
N GLN A 382 -31.81 -11.23 -5.91
CA GLN A 382 -31.27 -11.10 -4.54
C GLN A 382 -31.12 -9.66 -4.03
N GLY A 383 -31.34 -8.65 -4.89
CA GLY A 383 -31.18 -7.23 -4.54
C GLY A 383 -29.71 -6.78 -4.48
N LEU A 384 -28.81 -7.50 -5.15
CA LEU A 384 -27.37 -7.22 -5.15
C LEU A 384 -27.06 -5.90 -5.86
N ARG A 385 -26.46 -4.95 -5.13
CA ARG A 385 -26.11 -3.64 -5.67
C ARG A 385 -24.98 -3.78 -6.70
N GLY A 386 -25.17 -3.20 -7.90
CA GLY A 386 -24.18 -3.22 -8.97
C GLY A 386 -24.22 -4.48 -9.85
N TYR A 387 -25.00 -5.49 -9.48
CA TYR A 387 -25.23 -6.64 -10.35
C TYR A 387 -26.01 -6.22 -11.61
N SER A 388 -25.53 -6.70 -12.76
CA SER A 388 -26.20 -6.53 -14.05
C SER A 388 -26.04 -7.81 -14.87
N PRO A 389 -27.13 -8.42 -15.37
CA PRO A 389 -27.06 -9.59 -16.25
C PRO A 389 -26.22 -9.33 -17.53
N ASN A 390 -26.16 -8.07 -17.98
CA ASN A 390 -25.38 -7.68 -19.16
C ASN A 390 -23.86 -7.77 -18.94
N ASN A 391 -23.41 -7.83 -17.68
CA ASN A 391 -22.00 -7.95 -17.32
C ASN A 391 -21.62 -9.38 -16.90
N VAL A 392 -22.54 -10.34 -17.04
CA VAL A 392 -22.35 -11.77 -16.71
C VAL A 392 -22.98 -12.63 -17.80
N ARG A 393 -22.60 -12.41 -19.06
CA ARG A 393 -23.22 -13.06 -20.22
C ARG A 393 -22.65 -14.45 -20.49
N GLY A 394 -21.33 -14.61 -20.28
CA GLY A 394 -20.63 -15.86 -20.57
C GLY A 394 -20.76 -16.91 -19.47
N ASP A 395 -21.05 -18.15 -19.84
CA ASP A 395 -21.03 -19.29 -18.91
C ASP A 395 -19.62 -19.58 -18.37
N ALA A 396 -18.57 -19.21 -19.10
CA ALA A 396 -17.18 -19.36 -18.66
C ALA A 396 -16.91 -18.64 -17.33
N LEU A 397 -17.40 -17.39 -17.17
CA LEU A 397 -17.25 -16.62 -15.94
C LEU A 397 -17.99 -17.27 -14.77
N VAL A 398 -19.22 -17.73 -14.99
CA VAL A 398 -20.04 -18.36 -13.93
C VAL A 398 -19.47 -19.72 -13.53
N ASN A 399 -18.95 -20.50 -14.49
CA ASN A 399 -18.27 -21.76 -14.22
C ASN A 399 -16.93 -21.54 -13.51
N ALA A 400 -16.19 -20.48 -13.84
CA ALA A 400 -14.98 -20.10 -13.10
C ALA A 400 -15.31 -19.77 -11.65
N TRP A 401 -16.35 -18.95 -11.43
CA TRP A 401 -16.85 -18.64 -10.09
C TRP A 401 -17.25 -19.88 -9.30
N ARG A 402 -17.98 -20.81 -9.91
CA ARG A 402 -18.41 -22.04 -9.23
C ARG A 402 -17.23 -22.92 -8.77
N ASN A 403 -16.15 -22.95 -9.54
CA ASN A 403 -14.94 -23.71 -9.22
C ASN A 403 -13.93 -22.89 -8.40
N HIS A 404 -14.30 -21.70 -7.95
CA HIS A 404 -13.42 -20.79 -7.22
C HIS A 404 -13.42 -21.07 -5.72
N VAL A 405 -13.03 -22.30 -5.39
CA VAL A 405 -12.98 -22.87 -4.04
C VAL A 405 -11.57 -23.41 -3.77
N SER A 406 -11.29 -23.68 -2.50
CA SER A 406 -10.08 -24.34 -2.02
C SER A 406 -10.46 -25.35 -0.94
N ASP A 407 -9.94 -26.57 -1.01
CA ASP A 407 -10.09 -27.58 0.03
C ASP A 407 -9.03 -27.43 1.15
N GLY A 408 -8.13 -26.45 1.05
CA GLY A 408 -7.06 -26.22 2.04
C GLY A 408 -6.62 -24.77 2.22
N PHE A 409 -5.65 -24.58 3.11
CA PHE A 409 -4.98 -23.30 3.35
C PHE A 409 -3.48 -23.43 3.15
N LEU A 410 -2.89 -22.41 2.52
CA LEU A 410 -1.45 -22.24 2.51
C LEU A 410 -0.96 -22.00 3.93
N GLN A 411 0.04 -22.78 4.36
CA GLN A 411 0.74 -22.51 5.61
C GLN A 411 1.47 -21.17 5.53
N ALA A 412 1.48 -20.45 6.66
CA ALA A 412 2.18 -19.19 6.82
C ALA A 412 3.67 -19.43 7.08
N SER A 413 4.51 -18.68 6.37
CA SER A 413 5.97 -18.79 6.44
C SER A 413 6.52 -18.06 7.67
N ASP A 414 7.52 -18.65 8.30
CA ASP A 414 8.30 -18.02 9.36
C ASP A 414 9.46 -17.18 8.81
N THR A 415 9.12 -16.00 8.31
CA THR A 415 10.10 -15.02 7.87
C THR A 415 10.49 -14.08 9.01
N LEU A 416 11.64 -13.40 8.87
CA LEU A 416 12.20 -12.60 9.94
C LEU A 416 11.30 -11.40 10.28
N PHE A 417 10.79 -10.68 9.29
CA PHE A 417 9.95 -9.51 9.52
C PHE A 417 8.46 -9.83 9.50
N GLY A 418 8.06 -10.99 8.96
CA GLY A 418 6.66 -11.39 8.90
C GLY A 418 5.87 -10.60 7.86
N LEU A 419 6.40 -10.48 6.65
CA LEU A 419 5.65 -9.92 5.52
C LEU A 419 4.68 -10.94 4.92
N TYR A 420 3.63 -10.41 4.30
CA TYR A 420 2.66 -11.22 3.56
C TYR A 420 2.07 -10.50 2.35
N LEU A 421 1.58 -11.29 1.39
CA LEU A 421 0.94 -10.85 0.15
C LEU A 421 -0.58 -10.86 0.27
N GLY A 422 -1.22 -9.77 -0.15
CA GLY A 422 -2.65 -9.55 -0.10
C GLY A 422 -3.17 -9.46 1.34
N SER A 423 -4.25 -10.18 1.61
CA SER A 423 -4.89 -10.23 2.93
C SER A 423 -5.69 -11.52 3.07
N ARG A 424 -5.93 -11.98 4.31
CA ARG A 424 -6.89 -13.04 4.58
C ARG A 424 -8.31 -12.47 4.62
N TRP A 425 -9.30 -13.30 4.36
CA TRP A 425 -10.70 -12.96 4.66
C TRP A 425 -10.88 -12.56 6.13
N ALA A 426 -10.18 -13.28 7.00
CA ALA A 426 -10.07 -13.02 8.43
C ALA A 426 -9.56 -11.61 8.78
N ASP A 427 -8.70 -11.00 7.96
CA ASP A 427 -8.09 -9.71 8.29
C ASP A 427 -9.07 -8.53 8.11
N GLY A 428 -10.23 -8.78 7.47
CA GLY A 428 -11.36 -7.86 7.35
C GLY A 428 -11.21 -6.79 6.27
N SER A 429 -12.35 -6.23 5.84
CA SER A 429 -12.43 -5.08 4.92
C SER A 429 -12.31 -3.73 5.66
N SER A 430 -11.82 -3.73 6.90
CA SER A 430 -12.06 -2.66 7.90
C SER A 430 -11.25 -1.38 7.70
N VAL A 431 -10.74 -1.12 6.49
CA VAL A 431 -9.99 0.11 6.23
C VAL A 431 -10.50 0.74 4.94
N PRO A 432 -11.36 1.76 5.01
CA PRO A 432 -11.23 2.86 4.09
C PRO A 432 -9.81 3.39 4.25
N THR A 433 -9.08 3.54 3.16
CA THR A 433 -7.74 4.15 3.11
C THR A 433 -7.68 5.56 3.72
N SER A 434 -8.81 6.10 4.21
CA SER A 434 -8.99 7.40 4.82
C SER A 434 -9.01 7.40 6.36
N GLY A 435 -8.82 6.27 7.05
CA GLY A 435 -8.63 6.25 8.50
C GLY A 435 -9.88 6.43 9.39
N GLU A 436 -11.08 6.37 8.80
CA GLU A 436 -12.35 6.36 9.53
C GLU A 436 -13.10 5.04 9.32
N PRO A 437 -13.75 4.47 10.35
CA PRO A 437 -14.61 3.31 10.20
C PRO A 437 -15.79 3.59 9.25
N ALA A 438 -16.20 2.62 8.45
CA ALA A 438 -17.35 2.78 7.56
C ALA A 438 -18.66 2.95 8.35
N ALA A 439 -19.55 3.80 7.86
CA ALA A 439 -20.85 4.02 8.49
C ALA A 439 -21.72 2.74 8.49
N PRO A 440 -22.40 2.42 9.62
CA PRO A 440 -23.34 1.29 9.67
C PRO A 440 -24.54 1.52 8.75
N VAL A 441 -25.00 0.46 8.09
CA VAL A 441 -26.27 0.48 7.35
C VAL A 441 -27.35 -0.19 8.20
N PRO A 442 -28.57 0.38 8.32
CA PRO A 442 -29.66 -0.24 9.05
C PRO A 442 -30.03 -1.61 8.47
N SER A 443 -30.19 -2.61 9.34
CA SER A 443 -30.76 -3.91 8.96
C SER A 443 -32.24 -3.75 8.59
N PRO A 444 -32.72 -4.34 7.48
CA PRO A 444 -34.14 -4.33 7.15
C PRO A 444 -34.93 -5.23 8.12
N LEU A 445 -36.22 -4.96 8.28
CA LEU A 445 -37.13 -5.75 9.14
C LEU A 445 -37.60 -7.05 8.45
N VAL A 446 -37.58 -7.09 7.13
CA VAL A 446 -38.07 -8.20 6.29
C VAL A 446 -37.14 -8.40 5.09
N ASP A 447 -37.11 -9.62 4.55
CA ASP A 447 -36.32 -9.99 3.36
C ASP A 447 -37.00 -9.57 2.05
N GLU A 448 -37.43 -8.31 1.95
CA GLU A 448 -38.15 -7.79 0.77
C GLU A 448 -37.28 -6.89 -0.11
N PRO A 449 -37.32 -7.05 -1.45
CA PRO A 449 -36.57 -6.19 -2.37
C PRO A 449 -36.85 -4.71 -2.15
N GLY A 450 -35.81 -3.94 -1.86
CA GLY A 450 -35.91 -2.50 -1.63
C GLY A 450 -34.55 -1.84 -1.43
N GLN A 451 -34.52 -0.51 -1.39
CA GLN A 451 -33.28 0.26 -1.26
C GLN A 451 -32.53 -0.08 0.04
N VAL A 452 -33.24 -0.25 1.16
CA VAL A 452 -32.64 -0.56 2.47
C VAL A 452 -31.96 -1.92 2.44
N LEU A 453 -32.67 -2.97 1.99
CA LEU A 453 -32.10 -4.32 1.86
C LEU A 453 -30.91 -4.33 0.91
N SER A 454 -31.00 -3.65 -0.24
CA SER A 454 -29.89 -3.59 -1.21
C SER A 454 -28.65 -2.90 -0.63
N GLN A 455 -28.83 -1.81 0.14
CA GLN A 455 -27.73 -1.14 0.82
C GLN A 455 -27.13 -2.02 1.94
N PHE A 456 -27.96 -2.71 2.72
CA PHE A 456 -27.52 -3.59 3.79
C PHE A 456 -26.74 -4.79 3.26
N ILE A 457 -27.25 -5.45 2.21
CA ILE A 457 -26.55 -6.55 1.54
C ILE A 457 -25.21 -6.04 0.96
N ALA A 458 -25.22 -4.91 0.24
CA ALA A 458 -24.00 -4.36 -0.32
C ALA A 458 -22.93 -4.10 0.77
N ARG A 459 -23.36 -3.65 1.96
CA ARG A 459 -22.48 -3.44 3.10
C ARG A 459 -21.90 -4.76 3.62
N LEU A 460 -22.74 -5.78 3.85
CA LEU A 460 -22.27 -7.10 4.30
C LEU A 460 -21.28 -7.74 3.32
N TYR A 461 -21.52 -7.56 2.03
CA TYR A 461 -20.65 -8.10 0.96
C TYR A 461 -19.34 -7.31 0.80
N ASP A 462 -19.15 -6.19 1.51
CA ASP A 462 -17.83 -5.57 1.63
C ASP A 462 -16.81 -6.56 2.24
N PHE A 463 -17.25 -7.58 2.99
CA PHE A 463 -16.40 -8.70 3.42
C PHE A 463 -15.62 -9.33 2.25
N TYR A 464 -16.25 -9.42 1.07
CA TYR A 464 -15.64 -10.01 -0.12
C TYR A 464 -14.71 -9.06 -0.89
N LYS A 465 -14.51 -7.82 -0.40
CA LYS A 465 -13.57 -6.85 -0.96
C LYS A 465 -12.22 -6.96 -0.24
N GLN A 466 -11.33 -7.80 -0.76
CA GLN A 466 -9.97 -7.92 -0.23
C GLN A 466 -9.06 -6.81 -0.74
N ARG A 467 -7.91 -6.67 -0.06
CA ARG A 467 -6.78 -5.94 -0.63
C ARG A 467 -6.30 -6.64 -1.90
N PRO A 468 -5.71 -5.89 -2.86
CA PRO A 468 -5.10 -6.50 -4.03
C PRO A 468 -4.10 -7.58 -3.62
N GLN A 469 -4.15 -8.76 -4.24
CA GLN A 469 -3.33 -9.91 -3.80
C GLN A 469 -1.82 -9.69 -3.98
N ARG A 470 -1.44 -8.73 -4.82
CA ARG A 470 -0.05 -8.34 -5.07
C ARG A 470 0.45 -7.29 -4.07
N GLU A 471 -0.44 -6.74 -3.23
CA GLU A 471 -0.06 -5.79 -2.21
C GLU A 471 0.79 -6.49 -1.14
N MET A 472 1.97 -5.97 -0.82
CA MET A 472 2.83 -6.55 0.21
C MET A 472 2.87 -5.65 1.43
N THR A 473 2.50 -6.20 2.59
CA THR A 473 2.49 -5.44 3.85
C THR A 473 2.98 -6.30 5.01
N LEU A 474 3.02 -5.71 6.20
CA LEU A 474 3.28 -6.42 7.45
C LEU A 474 2.09 -7.34 7.77
N ASP A 475 2.35 -8.57 8.19
CA ASP A 475 1.30 -9.50 8.58
C ASP A 475 0.70 -9.10 9.95
N PRO A 476 -0.61 -8.78 10.06
CA PRO A 476 -1.24 -8.42 11.34
C PRO A 476 -1.16 -9.55 12.39
N ARG A 477 -0.85 -10.79 11.99
CA ARG A 477 -0.57 -11.89 12.91
C ARG A 477 0.86 -11.90 13.42
N ARG A 478 1.80 -11.24 12.76
CA ARG A 478 3.21 -11.16 13.21
C ARG A 478 3.51 -9.88 13.99
N HIS A 479 2.60 -8.92 13.95
CA HIS A 479 2.72 -7.65 14.66
C HIS A 479 1.51 -7.38 15.55
N PRO A 480 1.72 -6.83 16.76
CA PRO A 480 0.64 -6.58 17.71
C PRO A 480 -0.26 -5.45 17.20
N PRO A 481 -1.59 -5.50 17.41
CA PRO A 481 -2.52 -4.44 17.01
C PRO A 481 -2.12 -3.03 17.50
N GLU A 482 -1.46 -2.95 18.65
CA GLU A 482 -0.94 -1.74 19.28
C GLU A 482 0.19 -1.09 18.48
N LEU A 483 0.90 -1.85 17.65
CA LEU A 483 2.00 -1.36 16.80
C LEU A 483 1.74 -1.62 15.31
N TYR A 484 0.57 -2.11 14.93
CA TYR A 484 0.25 -2.41 13.55
C TYR A 484 -0.35 -1.19 12.87
N ALA A 485 0.17 -0.80 11.71
CA ALA A 485 -0.36 0.28 10.90
C ALA A 485 -0.72 -0.27 9.52
N THR A 486 -1.78 0.28 8.94
CA THR A 486 -2.17 0.00 7.55
C THR A 486 -1.18 0.67 6.60
N LYS A 487 -1.32 0.45 5.29
CA LYS A 487 -0.40 1.03 4.30
C LYS A 487 -0.34 2.57 4.34
N ASP A 488 -1.45 3.22 4.69
CA ASP A 488 -1.61 4.68 4.68
C ASP A 488 -1.19 5.36 5.99
N LEU A 489 -0.80 4.58 7.01
CA LEU A 489 -0.48 5.10 8.34
C LEU A 489 1.00 4.91 8.67
N THR A 490 1.58 5.93 9.29
CA THR A 490 2.91 5.80 9.89
C THR A 490 2.80 4.90 11.12
N ASN A 491 3.53 3.80 11.08
CA ASN A 491 3.66 2.81 12.11
C ASN A 491 4.49 3.37 13.27
N PRO A 492 3.99 3.26 14.51
CA PRO A 492 4.64 3.91 15.63
C PRO A 492 5.88 3.16 16.16
N GLY A 493 6.22 1.97 15.63
CA GLY A 493 7.42 1.23 16.04
C GLY A 493 7.43 -0.27 15.78
N ASN A 494 7.16 -0.72 14.54
CA ASN A 494 7.21 -2.14 14.20
C ASN A 494 8.63 -2.74 14.22
N SER A 495 8.70 -4.07 14.13
CA SER A 495 9.94 -4.84 14.14
C SER A 495 10.93 -4.44 13.04
N VAL A 496 10.46 -4.01 11.86
CA VAL A 496 11.33 -3.56 10.77
C VAL A 496 11.99 -2.23 11.14
N ILE A 497 11.22 -1.26 11.63
CA ILE A 497 11.75 0.04 12.06
C ILE A 497 12.70 -0.12 13.24
N ALA A 498 12.38 -0.97 14.21
CA ALA A 498 13.27 -1.29 15.33
C ALA A 498 14.59 -1.93 14.84
N TYR A 499 14.52 -2.82 13.85
CA TYR A 499 15.69 -3.43 13.22
C TYR A 499 16.57 -2.39 12.53
N LEU A 500 15.97 -1.54 11.69
CA LEU A 500 16.66 -0.46 10.97
C LEU A 500 17.33 0.50 11.95
N ALA A 501 16.65 0.91 13.02
CA ALA A 501 17.17 1.82 14.04
C ALA A 501 18.46 1.32 14.68
N GLY A 502 18.62 0.00 14.81
CA GLY A 502 19.81 -0.65 15.36
C GLY A 502 20.98 -0.82 14.38
N LEU A 503 20.80 -0.52 13.09
CA LEU A 503 21.84 -0.74 12.09
C LEU A 503 22.99 0.27 12.21
N GLN A 504 24.21 -0.27 12.19
CA GLN A 504 25.47 0.44 12.20
C GLN A 504 26.31 0.00 11.00
N TYR A 505 27.10 0.94 10.49
CA TYR A 505 28.05 0.65 9.43
C TYR A 505 29.02 -0.47 9.86
N VAL A 506 29.31 -1.40 8.96
CA VAL A 506 30.14 -2.58 9.26
C VAL A 506 31.60 -2.24 9.56
N HIS A 507 32.11 -1.10 9.09
CA HIS A 507 33.51 -0.70 9.30
C HIS A 507 33.64 0.36 10.41
N PRO A 508 34.73 0.32 11.21
CA PRO A 508 35.01 1.32 12.23
C PRO A 508 34.95 2.75 11.68
N PRO A 509 34.39 3.73 12.42
CA PRO A 509 33.94 3.65 13.81
C PRO A 509 32.52 3.11 14.02
N ASN A 510 31.96 2.38 13.03
CA ASN A 510 30.63 1.77 13.09
C ASN A 510 29.51 2.81 13.26
N HIS A 511 29.50 3.82 12.37
CA HIS A 511 28.53 4.90 12.39
C HIS A 511 27.08 4.38 12.53
N PRO A 512 26.27 4.90 13.47
CA PRO A 512 24.88 4.46 13.68
C PRO A 512 23.93 5.11 12.66
N ILE A 513 24.02 4.67 11.41
CA ILE A 513 23.26 5.23 10.28
C ILE A 513 21.77 4.86 10.35
N GLY A 514 21.43 3.79 11.07
CA GLY A 514 20.08 3.24 11.26
C GLY A 514 18.98 4.26 11.53
N GLN A 515 19.29 5.26 12.36
CA GLN A 515 18.36 6.31 12.78
C GLN A 515 17.88 7.22 11.64
N ASN A 516 18.56 7.22 10.49
CA ASN A 516 18.15 8.04 9.34
C ASN A 516 16.88 7.51 8.66
N TRP A 517 16.58 6.21 8.79
CA TRP A 517 15.39 5.58 8.21
C TRP A 517 14.16 5.61 9.12
N VAL A 518 14.36 5.83 10.42
CA VAL A 518 13.27 5.87 11.39
C VAL A 518 12.41 7.10 11.11
N PRO A 519 11.09 6.94 10.84
CA PRO A 519 10.22 8.09 10.59
C PRO A 519 10.13 9.00 11.83
N HIS A 520 9.97 10.30 11.58
CA HIS A 520 9.77 11.33 12.60
C HIS A 520 8.65 12.26 12.13
N ASP A 521 7.64 12.49 12.95
CA ASP A 521 6.43 13.21 12.53
C ASP A 521 6.68 14.74 12.44
N GLY A 522 7.60 15.27 13.25
CA GLY A 522 7.94 16.71 13.26
C GLY A 522 9.18 17.12 12.45
N GLU A 523 9.90 16.17 11.85
CA GLU A 523 11.20 16.47 11.22
C GLU A 523 11.33 15.75 9.87
N LEU A 524 11.90 16.44 8.89
CA LEU A 524 12.25 15.82 7.63
C LEU A 524 13.40 14.83 7.82
N ARG A 525 13.11 13.55 7.63
CA ARG A 525 14.12 12.50 7.45
C ARG A 525 14.29 12.23 5.96
N ARG A 526 15.41 12.71 5.38
CA ARG A 526 15.73 12.51 3.94
C ARG A 526 15.75 11.04 3.53
N SER A 527 16.07 10.13 4.46
CA SER A 527 16.16 8.69 4.18
C SER A 527 14.89 7.91 4.52
N ARG A 528 13.85 8.52 5.12
CA ARG A 528 12.55 7.83 5.31
C ARG A 528 12.04 7.30 3.95
N GLY A 529 11.40 6.14 3.90
CA GLY A 529 10.94 5.58 2.61
C GLY A 529 12.01 4.94 1.73
N LEU A 530 13.29 5.28 1.92
CA LEU A 530 14.40 4.73 1.14
C LEU A 530 14.88 3.40 1.74
N VAL A 531 13.92 2.49 1.94
CA VAL A 531 14.15 1.12 2.39
C VAL A 531 13.45 0.20 1.40
N ALA A 532 14.22 -0.63 0.71
CA ALA A 532 13.74 -1.66 -0.20
C ALA A 532 13.88 -3.03 0.47
N ILE A 533 12.77 -3.57 0.96
CA ILE A 533 12.71 -4.94 1.46
C ILE A 533 12.62 -5.89 0.26
N VAL A 534 13.66 -6.69 0.09
CA VAL A 534 13.78 -7.67 -0.98
C VAL A 534 13.19 -8.97 -0.47
N ALA A 535 12.01 -9.35 -0.96
CA ALA A 535 11.30 -10.56 -0.55
C ALA A 535 11.59 -11.71 -1.54
N TYR A 536 12.18 -12.81 -1.05
CA TYR A 536 12.44 -13.99 -1.88
C TYR A 536 11.17 -14.80 -2.11
N ASP A 537 10.34 -14.34 -3.04
CA ASP A 537 9.11 -15.00 -3.47
C ASP A 537 9.01 -15.02 -5.00
N GLU A 538 8.38 -16.06 -5.54
CA GLU A 538 8.15 -16.21 -6.97
C GLU A 538 6.92 -15.42 -7.46
N PHE A 539 5.94 -15.22 -6.59
CA PHE A 539 4.70 -14.54 -6.93
C PHE A 539 4.94 -13.05 -7.01
N LEU A 540 4.38 -12.43 -8.04
CA LEU A 540 4.47 -10.99 -8.24
C LEU A 540 3.78 -10.24 -7.09
N GLY A 541 4.57 -9.52 -6.31
CA GLY A 541 4.12 -8.59 -5.28
C GLY A 541 5.00 -7.36 -5.22
N GLY A 542 4.45 -6.26 -4.72
CA GLY A 542 5.17 -4.99 -4.63
C GLY A 542 4.29 -3.88 -4.09
N THR A 543 4.77 -3.13 -3.10
CA THR A 543 4.04 -2.01 -2.47
C THR A 543 4.95 -1.12 -1.63
N CYS A 544 4.71 0.18 -1.70
CA CYS A 544 5.11 1.14 -0.68
C CYS A 544 4.05 1.21 0.43
N PHE A 545 4.44 0.86 1.66
CA PHE A 545 3.54 0.81 2.81
C PHE A 545 4.11 1.61 3.98
N ASN A 546 3.37 1.66 5.09
CA ASN A 546 3.75 2.39 6.28
C ASN A 546 3.90 3.90 6.01
N ASN A 547 2.91 4.48 5.31
CA ASN A 547 2.88 5.88 4.86
C ASN A 547 4.19 6.30 4.16
N GLY A 548 4.53 5.55 3.11
CA GLY A 548 5.71 5.81 2.30
C GLY A 548 7.04 5.59 3.02
N THR A 549 7.08 4.82 4.11
CA THR A 549 8.30 4.63 4.93
C THR A 549 9.08 3.39 4.51
N LEU A 550 8.41 2.38 3.98
CA LEU A 550 9.01 1.12 3.55
C LEU A 550 8.46 0.75 2.18
N THR A 551 9.35 0.28 1.31
CA THR A 551 8.98 -0.43 0.09
C THR A 551 9.29 -1.89 0.29
N GLY A 552 8.43 -2.77 -0.19
CA GLY A 552 8.75 -4.17 -0.29
C GLY A 552 8.43 -4.72 -1.67
N GLU A 553 9.33 -5.53 -2.22
CA GLU A 553 9.22 -6.10 -3.56
C GLU A 553 9.60 -7.57 -3.59
N THR A 554 8.81 -8.39 -4.29
CA THR A 554 9.17 -9.79 -4.57
C THR A 554 10.14 -9.87 -5.74
N VAL A 555 11.05 -10.85 -5.72
CA VAL A 555 12.12 -10.94 -6.74
C VAL A 555 11.68 -11.42 -8.13
N SER A 556 10.45 -11.91 -8.30
CA SER A 556 9.96 -12.54 -9.53
C SER A 556 8.67 -11.88 -10.05
N SER A 557 8.08 -12.47 -11.09
CA SER A 557 6.90 -11.97 -11.81
C SER A 557 5.84 -13.05 -12.07
N ALA A 558 5.88 -14.18 -11.35
CA ALA A 558 4.89 -15.24 -11.54
C ALA A 558 3.49 -14.78 -11.10
N GLN A 559 2.46 -15.29 -11.78
CA GLN A 559 1.06 -14.92 -11.50
C GLN A 559 0.27 -16.00 -10.76
N ALA A 560 0.89 -17.15 -10.50
CA ALA A 560 0.30 -18.26 -9.76
C ALA A 560 1.30 -18.75 -8.69
N ILE A 561 0.75 -19.27 -7.60
CA ILE A 561 1.51 -19.80 -6.47
C ILE A 561 1.81 -21.28 -6.70
N ARG A 562 3.07 -21.70 -6.59
CA ARG A 562 3.37 -23.13 -6.48
C ARG A 562 3.23 -23.59 -5.04
N PHE A 563 2.51 -24.68 -4.85
CA PHE A 563 2.35 -25.35 -3.57
C PHE A 563 2.34 -26.87 -3.76
N THR A 564 2.58 -27.60 -2.67
CA THR A 564 2.46 -29.05 -2.58
C THR A 564 1.54 -29.43 -1.43
N ASN A 565 0.95 -30.63 -1.52
CA ASN A 565 0.28 -31.30 -0.41
C ASN A 565 1.23 -32.39 0.08
N PRO A 566 1.96 -32.18 1.19
CA PRO A 566 3.01 -33.10 1.64
C PRO A 566 2.43 -34.47 2.03
N ASP A 567 1.15 -34.51 2.37
CA ASP A 567 0.41 -35.73 2.66
C ASP A 567 -0.82 -35.81 1.72
N PRO A 568 -0.82 -36.70 0.71
CA PRO A 568 -1.95 -36.87 -0.21
C PRO A 568 -3.26 -37.28 0.48
N SER A 569 -3.21 -37.84 1.68
CA SER A 569 -4.41 -38.16 2.47
C SER A 569 -5.00 -36.94 3.18
N ARG A 570 -4.24 -35.84 3.20
CA ARG A 570 -4.58 -34.56 3.81
C ARG A 570 -4.47 -33.42 2.79
N PRO A 571 -5.34 -33.39 1.77
CA PRO A 571 -5.32 -32.34 0.75
C PRO A 571 -5.48 -30.93 1.33
N GLU A 572 -6.02 -30.79 2.55
CA GLU A 572 -6.15 -29.52 3.25
C GLU A 572 -4.81 -28.90 3.70
N LEU A 573 -3.73 -29.70 3.76
CA LEU A 573 -2.40 -29.24 4.14
C LEU A 573 -1.64 -28.75 2.92
N MET A 574 -1.67 -27.45 2.66
CA MET A 574 -0.96 -26.88 1.51
C MET A 574 0.29 -26.14 1.97
N ARG A 575 1.44 -26.45 1.36
CA ARG A 575 2.73 -25.81 1.64
C ARG A 575 3.28 -25.13 0.40
N ARG A 576 3.79 -23.90 0.55
CA ARG A 576 4.53 -23.22 -0.52
C ARG A 576 5.69 -24.09 -0.98
N VAL A 577 5.89 -24.22 -2.29
CA VAL A 577 7.10 -24.82 -2.83
C VAL A 577 8.18 -23.74 -2.85
N PRO A 578 9.32 -23.95 -2.16
CA PRO A 578 10.43 -23.01 -2.25
C PRO A 578 10.91 -22.87 -3.71
N PRO A 579 11.36 -21.68 -4.14
CA PRO A 579 11.91 -21.50 -5.47
C PRO A 579 13.05 -22.48 -5.76
N ALA A 580 13.18 -22.89 -7.02
CA ALA A 580 14.32 -23.72 -7.42
C ALA A 580 15.62 -22.93 -7.22
N PRO A 581 16.72 -23.57 -6.76
CA PRO A 581 17.99 -22.89 -6.59
C PRO A 581 18.51 -22.36 -7.94
N PRO A 582 19.36 -21.32 -7.93
CA PRO A 582 20.07 -20.88 -9.12
C PRO A 582 20.83 -22.01 -9.81
N THR A 583 20.87 -21.98 -11.14
CA THR A 583 21.59 -22.95 -11.99
C THR A 583 22.60 -22.21 -12.88
N PRO A 584 23.61 -22.89 -13.48
CA PRO A 584 24.55 -22.21 -14.36
C PRO A 584 23.91 -21.49 -15.55
N ASP A 585 22.80 -22.01 -16.08
CA ASP A 585 21.99 -21.43 -17.14
C ASP A 585 21.00 -20.35 -16.65
N ARG A 586 20.71 -20.32 -15.35
CA ARG A 586 19.88 -19.31 -14.68
C ARG A 586 20.53 -18.88 -13.37
N PRO A 587 21.62 -18.07 -13.44
CA PRO A 587 22.46 -17.77 -12.28
C PRO A 587 21.77 -16.91 -11.20
N LEU A 588 20.62 -16.29 -11.52
CA LEU A 588 19.78 -15.61 -10.54
C LEU A 588 18.50 -16.41 -10.19
N GLY A 589 18.42 -17.69 -10.57
CA GLY A 589 17.27 -18.55 -10.28
C GLY A 589 15.96 -17.98 -10.81
N ILE A 590 15.01 -17.71 -9.91
CA ILE A 590 13.70 -17.12 -10.22
C ILE A 590 13.71 -15.60 -10.38
N VAL A 591 14.83 -14.95 -10.07
CA VAL A 591 14.89 -13.48 -10.03
C VAL A 591 14.78 -12.91 -11.44
N ASN A 592 13.80 -12.03 -11.63
CA ASN A 592 13.71 -11.18 -12.82
C ASN A 592 14.32 -9.82 -12.47
N ALA A 593 15.62 -9.66 -12.70
CA ALA A 593 16.38 -8.51 -12.21
C ALA A 593 15.87 -7.17 -12.78
N ASP A 594 15.62 -7.07 -14.09
CA ASP A 594 15.17 -5.81 -14.69
C ASP A 594 13.79 -5.40 -14.19
N HIS A 595 12.87 -6.36 -14.06
CA HIS A 595 11.57 -6.15 -13.45
C HIS A 595 11.68 -5.65 -12.01
N PHE A 596 12.46 -6.34 -11.18
CA PHE A 596 12.68 -5.97 -9.78
C PHE A 596 13.29 -4.57 -9.65
N ILE A 597 14.32 -4.26 -10.45
CA ILE A 597 14.98 -2.94 -10.45
C ILE A 597 13.99 -1.84 -10.83
N ASN A 598 13.14 -2.09 -11.83
CA ASN A 598 12.14 -1.12 -12.27
C ASN A 598 11.10 -0.83 -11.21
N LYS A 599 10.64 -1.87 -10.51
CA LYS A 599 9.74 -1.72 -9.38
C LYS A 599 10.39 -1.00 -8.21
N VAL A 600 11.59 -1.38 -7.79
CA VAL A 600 12.31 -0.65 -6.74
C VAL A 600 12.42 0.84 -7.09
N ALA A 601 12.80 1.18 -8.33
CA ALA A 601 12.84 2.57 -8.76
C ALA A 601 11.47 3.26 -8.71
N HIS A 602 10.39 2.58 -9.10
CA HIS A 602 9.02 3.08 -9.05
C HIS A 602 8.60 3.40 -7.61
N GLU A 603 8.78 2.43 -6.70
CA GLU A 603 8.36 2.53 -5.31
C GLU A 603 9.18 3.56 -4.51
N LEU A 604 10.48 3.70 -4.82
CA LEU A 604 11.28 4.80 -4.30
C LEU A 604 10.73 6.16 -4.77
N GLY A 605 10.02 6.23 -5.90
CA GLY A 605 9.28 7.41 -6.33
C GLY A 605 8.27 7.91 -5.30
N HIS A 606 7.56 7.00 -4.61
CA HIS A 606 6.62 7.36 -3.54
C HIS A 606 7.31 8.05 -2.36
N SER A 607 8.58 7.72 -2.09
CA SER A 607 9.38 8.42 -1.08
C SER A 607 9.58 9.91 -1.40
N PHE A 608 9.35 10.34 -2.64
CA PHE A 608 9.41 11.73 -3.07
C PHE A 608 8.02 12.35 -3.30
N ASN A 609 6.99 11.76 -2.68
CA ASN A 609 5.58 12.17 -2.76
C ASN A 609 5.00 12.10 -4.20
N LEU A 610 5.46 11.13 -4.98
CA LEU A 610 4.84 10.78 -6.26
C LEU A 610 3.75 9.75 -6.01
N GLY A 611 2.58 9.92 -6.61
CA GLY A 611 1.48 8.97 -6.62
C GLY A 611 1.44 8.14 -7.89
N ASP A 612 0.67 7.05 -7.84
CA ASP A 612 0.47 6.13 -8.95
C ASP A 612 -0.27 6.75 -10.13
N GLU A 613 0.28 6.61 -11.32
CA GLU A 613 -0.27 7.14 -12.57
C GLU A 613 -0.91 6.04 -13.44
N TYR A 614 -0.87 4.77 -13.02
CA TYR A 614 -1.48 3.64 -13.73
C TYR A 614 -3.01 3.57 -13.53
N GLU A 615 -3.65 2.76 -14.36
CA GLU A 615 -5.10 2.59 -14.43
C GLU A 615 -5.45 1.11 -14.32
N ASP A 616 -6.09 0.70 -13.23
CA ASP A 616 -6.54 -0.68 -13.03
C ASP A 616 -8.05 -0.83 -13.25
N PHE A 617 -8.79 0.25 -13.02
CA PHE A 617 -10.25 0.26 -12.96
C PHE A 617 -10.88 1.14 -14.05
N GLY A 618 -11.86 0.56 -14.74
CA GLY A 618 -12.77 1.23 -15.67
C GLY A 618 -14.06 1.65 -14.97
N SER A 619 -14.60 2.82 -15.31
CA SER A 619 -15.92 3.24 -14.83
C SER A 619 -16.60 4.20 -15.81
N THR A 620 -17.92 4.09 -15.94
CA THR A 620 -18.72 5.07 -16.69
C THR A 620 -18.90 6.38 -15.92
N ALA A 621 -18.74 6.35 -14.59
CA ALA A 621 -18.83 7.51 -13.70
C ALA A 621 -17.49 7.81 -13.03
N ASP A 622 -17.28 9.07 -12.62
CA ASP A 622 -16.13 9.44 -11.81
C ASP A 622 -16.18 8.72 -10.43
N PRO A 623 -15.08 8.12 -9.96
CA PRO A 623 -15.07 7.49 -8.65
C PRO A 623 -15.27 8.55 -7.56
N GLY A 624 -15.97 8.20 -6.47
CA GLY A 624 -16.32 9.17 -5.42
C GLY A 624 -15.12 9.93 -4.85
N VAL A 625 -13.97 9.26 -4.70
CA VAL A 625 -12.71 9.86 -4.24
C VAL A 625 -12.14 10.93 -5.19
N ALA A 626 -12.45 10.86 -6.48
CA ALA A 626 -12.04 11.85 -7.47
C ALA A 626 -12.92 13.12 -7.42
N LEU A 627 -14.10 13.04 -6.81
CA LEU A 627 -15.07 14.15 -6.73
C LEU A 627 -14.85 15.08 -5.52
N ASP A 628 -13.93 14.74 -4.60
CA ASP A 628 -13.58 15.62 -3.48
C ASP A 628 -12.90 16.91 -4.00
N ARG A 629 -13.27 18.03 -3.38
CA ARG A 629 -12.87 19.40 -3.72
C ARG A 629 -11.49 19.80 -3.22
N ARG A 630 -10.82 18.99 -2.42
CA ARG A 630 -9.38 19.17 -2.11
C ARG A 630 -8.56 18.53 -3.23
N ASP A 631 -7.31 18.88 -3.46
CA ASP A 631 -6.44 18.11 -4.39
C ASP A 631 -5.77 16.95 -3.61
N PRO A 632 -5.45 15.78 -4.22
CA PRO A 632 -4.65 14.75 -3.55
C PRO A 632 -3.28 15.30 -3.12
N GLU A 633 -2.70 14.66 -2.11
CA GLU A 633 -1.39 15.05 -1.56
C GLU A 633 -0.23 14.76 -2.52
N ALA A 634 -0.34 13.70 -3.34
CA ALA A 634 0.65 13.34 -4.35
C ALA A 634 0.91 14.48 -5.34
N ASP A 635 2.17 14.85 -5.54
CA ASP A 635 2.55 16.06 -6.29
C ASP A 635 2.36 15.93 -7.81
N ASN A 636 2.40 14.72 -8.35
CA ASN A 636 2.19 14.43 -9.78
C ASN A 636 0.73 14.08 -10.15
N LEU A 637 -0.21 14.16 -9.21
CA LEU A 637 -1.62 13.86 -9.46
C LEU A 637 -2.53 15.04 -9.09
N SER A 638 -3.61 15.22 -9.83
CA SER A 638 -4.74 16.08 -9.45
C SER A 638 -6.06 15.38 -9.74
N ARG A 639 -7.18 15.86 -9.16
CA ARG A 639 -8.50 15.22 -9.34
C ARG A 639 -9.59 16.16 -9.82
N ILE A 640 -10.58 15.60 -10.52
CA ILE A 640 -11.64 16.37 -11.18
C ILE A 640 -12.46 17.20 -10.21
N GLY A 641 -12.77 16.71 -9.01
CA GLY A 641 -13.54 17.45 -8.01
C GLY A 641 -12.88 18.77 -7.58
N PHE A 642 -11.55 18.85 -7.64
CA PHE A 642 -10.78 20.07 -7.40
C PHE A 642 -10.65 20.94 -8.66
N LEU A 643 -10.45 20.32 -9.82
CA LEU A 643 -10.19 21.04 -11.08
C LEU A 643 -11.46 21.49 -11.82
N GLN A 644 -12.62 20.93 -11.53
CA GLN A 644 -13.82 21.08 -12.36
C GLN A 644 -14.30 22.55 -12.41
N VAL A 645 -14.56 23.02 -13.63
CA VAL A 645 -15.28 24.28 -13.84
C VAL A 645 -16.77 24.03 -13.60
N PRO A 646 -17.48 24.90 -12.85
CA PRO A 646 -18.91 24.75 -12.63
C PRO A 646 -19.69 24.64 -13.96
N GLY A 647 -20.42 23.54 -14.15
CA GLY A 647 -21.24 23.31 -15.33
C GLY A 647 -21.50 21.83 -15.63
N PRO A 648 -22.37 21.53 -16.61
CA PRO A 648 -22.71 20.15 -17.00
C PRO A 648 -21.60 19.44 -17.79
N GLN A 649 -20.63 20.19 -18.32
CA GLN A 649 -19.50 19.64 -19.06
C GLN A 649 -18.35 19.28 -18.10
N ARG A 650 -17.60 18.21 -18.38
CA ARG A 650 -16.39 17.81 -17.63
C ARG A 650 -15.17 18.67 -18.01
N LEU A 651 -15.34 19.99 -18.01
CA LEU A 651 -14.25 20.94 -18.26
C LEU A 651 -13.44 21.15 -16.98
N ILE A 652 -12.13 21.26 -17.13
CA ILE A 652 -11.18 21.51 -16.04
C ILE A 652 -10.65 22.93 -16.07
N ASN A 653 -10.19 23.42 -14.93
CA ASN A 653 -9.43 24.67 -14.79
C ASN A 653 -7.93 24.34 -14.74
N PRO A 654 -7.17 24.52 -15.84
CA PRO A 654 -5.76 24.19 -15.88
C PRO A 654 -4.92 25.03 -14.92
N ASP A 655 -5.35 26.24 -14.54
CA ASP A 655 -4.58 27.11 -13.65
C ASP A 655 -4.53 26.58 -12.20
N LEU A 656 -5.37 25.60 -11.86
CA LEU A 656 -5.30 24.88 -10.59
C LEU A 656 -4.32 23.69 -10.63
N VAL A 657 -3.84 23.30 -11.81
CA VAL A 657 -2.92 22.15 -11.95
C VAL A 657 -1.52 22.55 -11.53
N LYS A 658 -1.13 22.03 -10.38
CA LYS A 658 0.05 22.41 -9.61
C LYS A 658 1.40 22.25 -10.33
N TRP A 659 1.57 21.27 -11.23
CA TRP A 659 2.85 21.08 -11.94
C TRP A 659 3.03 21.98 -13.16
N LEU A 660 1.99 22.65 -13.67
CA LEU A 660 2.13 23.55 -14.83
C LEU A 660 2.97 24.79 -14.51
N ALA A 661 3.10 25.13 -13.23
CA ALA A 661 3.86 26.26 -12.73
C ALA A 661 5.35 25.95 -12.49
N LEU A 662 5.79 24.70 -12.61
CA LEU A 662 7.18 24.34 -12.31
C LEU A 662 8.15 25.10 -13.25
N PRO A 663 9.16 25.81 -12.72
CA PRO A 663 10.09 26.56 -13.55
C PRO A 663 11.11 25.64 -14.23
N ARG A 664 11.52 26.00 -15.44
CA ARG A 664 12.71 25.43 -16.07
C ARG A 664 13.95 26.23 -15.66
N MET A 665 15.03 25.55 -15.36
CA MET A 665 16.26 26.14 -14.85
C MET A 665 17.42 25.85 -15.79
N ARG A 666 18.18 26.87 -16.21
CA ARG A 666 19.41 26.68 -17.00
C ARG A 666 20.67 26.62 -16.14
N MET A 667 20.59 27.15 -14.92
CA MET A 667 21.61 27.08 -13.87
C MET A 667 20.89 26.97 -12.54
N SER A 668 21.45 26.22 -11.59
CA SER A 668 20.83 26.01 -10.28
C SER A 668 21.88 25.65 -9.24
N SER A 669 21.69 26.13 -8.02
CA SER A 669 22.45 25.76 -6.83
C SER A 669 21.52 25.63 -5.63
N ARG A 670 21.83 24.66 -4.77
CA ARG A 670 21.18 24.51 -3.47
C ARG A 670 21.85 25.44 -2.45
N LEU A 671 21.06 26.12 -1.62
CA LEU A 671 21.59 26.88 -0.49
C LEU A 671 22.12 25.95 0.59
N LEU A 672 23.34 26.20 1.07
CA LEU A 672 23.97 25.43 2.14
C LEU A 672 23.55 25.89 3.54
N THR A 673 23.19 27.17 3.65
CA THR A 673 22.74 27.81 4.89
C THR A 673 21.48 28.62 4.62
N ILE A 674 20.83 29.10 5.68
CA ILE A 674 19.82 30.15 5.55
C ILE A 674 20.41 31.35 4.80
N ALA A 675 19.61 31.98 3.94
CA ALA A 675 19.99 33.22 3.28
C ALA A 675 19.96 34.38 4.30
N LEU A 676 20.95 35.25 4.26
CA LEU A 676 21.07 36.38 5.18
C LEU A 676 20.58 37.65 4.49
N GLN A 677 19.75 38.44 5.16
CA GLN A 677 19.33 39.75 4.67
C GLN A 677 20.10 40.87 5.33
N ASP A 678 20.43 41.91 4.57
CA ASP A 678 21.02 43.14 5.11
C ASP A 678 20.03 43.86 6.05
N ASP A 679 20.52 44.40 7.18
CA ASP A 679 19.70 45.13 8.14
C ASP A 679 19.14 46.45 7.58
N ALA A 680 19.83 47.03 6.59
CA ALA A 680 19.45 48.29 5.96
C ALA A 680 18.77 48.05 4.60
N PRO A 681 17.75 48.86 4.24
CA PRO A 681 17.19 48.87 2.89
C PRO A 681 18.29 49.06 1.82
N PRO A 682 18.24 48.32 0.70
CA PRO A 682 17.09 47.58 0.19
C PRO A 682 16.94 46.14 0.74
N HIS A 683 17.64 45.74 1.81
CA HIS A 683 17.62 44.38 2.37
C HIS A 683 18.07 43.33 1.35
N ASN A 684 19.25 43.55 0.75
CA ASN A 684 19.82 42.57 -0.18
C ASN A 684 20.00 41.22 0.51
N ILE A 685 20.04 40.16 -0.30
CA ILE A 685 20.04 38.79 0.20
C ILE A 685 21.36 38.12 -0.14
N THR A 686 22.17 37.84 0.88
CA THR A 686 23.38 37.03 0.77
C THR A 686 23.00 35.55 0.78
N VAL A 687 23.45 34.82 -0.24
CA VAL A 687 23.25 33.37 -0.37
C VAL A 687 24.58 32.63 -0.34
N THR A 688 24.57 31.41 0.21
CA THR A 688 25.74 30.53 0.29
C THR A 688 25.50 29.26 -0.50
N VAL A 689 26.36 28.96 -1.46
CA VAL A 689 26.29 27.79 -2.35
C VAL A 689 27.60 26.98 -2.31
N PRO A 690 27.64 25.74 -2.84
CA PRO A 690 28.88 24.98 -2.93
C PRO A 690 29.97 25.73 -3.70
N LYS A 691 31.20 25.78 -3.15
CA LYS A 691 32.34 26.48 -3.78
C LYS A 691 32.61 26.01 -5.22
N GLY A 692 32.46 24.71 -5.48
CA GLY A 692 32.64 24.13 -6.81
C GLY A 692 31.62 24.62 -7.86
N GLU A 693 30.53 25.24 -7.43
CA GLU A 693 29.49 25.81 -8.31
C GLU A 693 29.70 27.31 -8.56
N MET A 694 30.59 27.99 -7.82
CA MET A 694 30.82 29.43 -7.96
C MET A 694 31.19 29.93 -9.37
N PRO A 695 31.93 29.18 -10.21
CA PRO A 695 32.23 29.63 -11.57
C PRO A 695 30.98 29.99 -12.40
N GLN A 696 29.86 29.30 -12.17
CA GLN A 696 28.61 29.60 -12.88
C GLN A 696 28.00 30.92 -12.40
N TRP A 697 28.11 31.24 -11.11
CA TRP A 697 27.57 32.47 -10.53
C TRP A 697 28.41 33.71 -10.85
N VAL A 698 29.74 33.56 -10.91
CA VAL A 698 30.63 34.60 -11.45
C VAL A 698 30.26 34.93 -12.89
N ARG A 699 29.97 33.91 -13.71
CA ARG A 699 29.50 34.11 -15.07
C ARG A 699 28.15 34.84 -15.12
N ALA A 700 27.17 34.42 -14.31
CA ALA A 700 25.87 35.08 -14.25
C ALA A 700 25.98 36.56 -13.86
N TRP A 701 26.88 36.88 -12.92
CA TRP A 701 27.17 38.25 -12.52
C TRP A 701 27.79 39.07 -13.65
N ASN A 702 28.86 38.58 -14.28
CA ASN A 702 29.54 39.26 -15.40
C ASN A 702 28.59 39.52 -16.58
N GLU A 703 27.73 38.55 -16.90
CA GLU A 703 26.76 38.64 -17.99
C GLU A 703 25.46 39.37 -17.59
N LYS A 704 25.34 39.84 -16.34
CA LYS A 704 24.14 40.49 -15.77
C LYS A 704 22.87 39.68 -16.00
N ILE A 705 22.99 38.37 -15.84
CA ILE A 705 21.90 37.43 -16.03
C ILE A 705 20.90 37.57 -14.87
N PRO A 706 19.58 37.66 -15.14
CA PRO A 706 18.57 37.59 -14.09
C PRO A 706 18.61 36.26 -13.34
N VAL A 707 18.59 36.33 -12.02
CA VAL A 707 18.60 35.21 -11.08
C VAL A 707 17.28 35.20 -10.32
N SER A 708 16.80 34.03 -9.92
CA SER A 708 15.64 33.89 -9.05
C SER A 708 16.02 33.05 -7.83
N LEU A 709 15.37 33.32 -6.71
CA LEU A 709 15.52 32.57 -5.47
C LEU A 709 14.16 32.00 -5.09
N LEU A 710 14.09 30.69 -4.91
CA LEU A 710 12.89 29.95 -4.56
C LEU A 710 13.12 29.23 -3.23
N GLY A 711 12.33 29.62 -2.24
CA GLY A 711 12.25 29.04 -0.92
C GLY A 711 11.44 27.75 -1.01
N PHE A 712 12.05 26.68 -0.53
CA PHE A 712 11.43 25.38 -0.56
C PHE A 712 11.64 24.68 0.78
N VAL A 713 10.53 24.36 1.44
CA VAL A 713 10.53 23.62 2.70
C VAL A 713 9.79 22.32 2.43
N VAL A 714 10.55 21.22 2.33
CA VAL A 714 9.97 19.89 2.32
C VAL A 714 9.35 19.66 3.70
N THR A 715 8.05 19.48 3.74
CA THR A 715 7.33 19.17 4.99
C THR A 715 7.67 17.75 5.46
N PRO A 716 7.36 17.39 6.72
CA PRO A 716 7.40 15.97 7.15
C PRO A 716 6.55 15.04 6.27
N THR A 717 5.49 15.58 5.64
CA THR A 717 4.64 14.87 4.65
C THR A 717 5.24 14.82 3.25
N ARG A 718 6.41 15.45 3.03
CA ARG A 718 7.20 15.45 1.77
C ARG A 718 6.55 16.15 0.59
N ARG A 719 5.37 16.71 0.80
CA ARG A 719 4.63 17.46 -0.21
C ARG A 719 5.42 18.67 -0.67
N GLN A 720 5.54 18.82 -1.98
CA GLN A 720 6.32 19.87 -2.63
C GLN A 720 5.43 20.93 -3.30
N LEU A 721 4.23 20.54 -3.72
CA LEU A 721 3.33 21.37 -4.54
C LEU A 721 2.00 21.70 -3.82
N PRO A 722 1.35 22.82 -4.16
CA PRO A 722 1.70 23.79 -5.20
C PRO A 722 2.88 24.70 -4.81
N LEU A 723 3.71 25.06 -5.80
CA LEU A 723 4.66 26.16 -5.64
C LEU A 723 3.91 27.49 -5.58
N ARG A 724 4.36 28.40 -4.73
CA ARG A 724 3.81 29.75 -4.65
C ARG A 724 4.76 30.73 -5.34
N LEU A 725 4.55 30.93 -6.65
CA LEU A 725 5.44 31.72 -7.51
C LEU A 725 4.91 33.14 -7.81
N ALA A 726 4.02 33.66 -6.97
CA ALA A 726 3.60 35.05 -7.09
C ALA A 726 4.71 35.97 -6.57
N ALA A 727 4.93 37.13 -7.21
CA ALA A 727 5.93 38.11 -6.76
C ALA A 727 5.65 38.68 -5.35
N ALA A 728 4.42 38.53 -4.87
CA ALA A 728 4.04 38.90 -3.50
C ALA A 728 4.32 37.78 -2.47
N ASP A 729 4.71 36.58 -2.91
CA ASP A 729 5.04 35.49 -2.00
C ASP A 729 6.48 35.65 -1.47
N LEU A 730 6.61 35.75 -0.15
CA LEU A 730 7.89 35.92 0.54
C LEU A 730 8.79 34.67 0.47
N ARG A 731 8.38 33.61 -0.21
CA ARG A 731 9.20 32.43 -0.55
C ARG A 731 9.70 32.45 -1.98
N PHE A 732 9.46 33.52 -2.74
CA PHE A 732 9.92 33.61 -4.12
C PHE A 732 10.38 35.02 -4.46
N LEU A 733 11.64 35.14 -4.84
CA LEU A 733 12.24 36.37 -5.35
C LEU A 733 12.57 36.17 -6.84
N PRO A 734 11.70 36.61 -7.76
CA PRO A 734 11.92 36.46 -9.20
C PRO A 734 12.87 37.52 -9.77
N ASN A 735 13.60 37.15 -10.82
CA ASN A 735 14.26 38.07 -11.76
C ASN A 735 15.11 39.19 -11.11
N THR A 736 15.83 38.86 -10.05
CA THR A 736 16.80 39.74 -9.39
C THR A 736 18.18 39.67 -10.05
N THR A 737 19.14 40.46 -9.57
CA THR A 737 20.52 40.53 -10.09
C THR A 737 21.54 40.35 -8.95
N ILE A 738 22.72 39.84 -9.29
CA ILE A 738 23.86 39.80 -8.35
C ILE A 738 24.47 41.22 -8.27
N VAL A 739 24.52 41.82 -7.08
CA VAL A 739 24.88 43.24 -6.90
C VAL A 739 26.37 43.51 -6.72
N ALA A 740 27.15 42.49 -6.38
CA ALA A 740 28.59 42.59 -6.13
C ALA A 740 29.33 41.36 -6.69
N PRO A 741 30.64 41.45 -6.98
CA PRO A 741 31.44 40.29 -7.36
C PRO A 741 31.24 39.12 -6.37
N PRO A 742 30.90 37.91 -6.83
CA PRO A 742 30.79 36.74 -5.96
C PRO A 742 32.10 36.43 -5.22
N ASP A 743 32.03 36.04 -3.94
CA ASP A 743 33.16 35.56 -3.16
C ASP A 743 33.30 34.04 -3.34
N GLU A 744 34.19 33.63 -4.26
CA GLU A 744 34.44 32.23 -4.58
C GLU A 744 35.03 31.43 -3.41
N ASN A 745 35.77 32.09 -2.51
CA ASN A 745 36.41 31.44 -1.36
C ASN A 745 35.38 31.14 -0.27
N ALA A 746 34.45 32.05 -0.03
CA ALA A 746 33.34 31.84 0.90
C ALA A 746 32.22 30.99 0.28
N GLY A 747 32.10 30.99 -1.06
CA GLY A 747 30.97 30.39 -1.76
C GLY A 747 29.71 31.25 -1.65
N THR A 748 29.87 32.58 -1.60
CA THR A 748 28.76 33.51 -1.33
C THR A 748 28.60 34.56 -2.41
N PHE A 749 27.38 35.05 -2.59
CA PHE A 749 27.07 36.22 -3.41
C PHE A 749 25.80 36.91 -2.94
N VAL A 750 25.65 38.17 -3.33
CA VAL A 750 24.56 39.04 -2.86
C VAL A 750 23.57 39.32 -3.98
N LEU A 751 22.31 39.03 -3.73
CA LEU A 751 21.18 39.29 -4.63
C LEU A 751 20.51 40.62 -4.28
N ALA A 752 20.15 41.41 -5.29
CA ALA A 752 19.34 42.60 -5.10
C ALA A 752 17.97 42.22 -4.53
N ASN A 753 17.41 43.09 -3.70
CA ASN A 753 16.01 42.98 -3.29
C ASN A 753 15.24 44.22 -3.75
N PRO A 754 14.76 44.24 -5.01
CA PRO A 754 14.12 45.42 -5.58
C PRO A 754 12.81 45.79 -4.88
N THR A 755 12.20 44.85 -4.14
CA THR A 755 10.96 45.08 -3.40
C THR A 755 11.17 45.76 -2.05
N GLY A 756 12.38 45.69 -1.49
CA GLY A 756 12.65 46.10 -0.11
C GLY A 756 11.90 45.28 0.95
N ALA A 757 11.26 44.16 0.57
CA ALA A 757 10.52 43.32 1.50
C ALA A 757 11.46 42.44 2.34
N LEU A 758 11.04 42.07 3.55
CA LEU A 758 11.74 41.05 4.34
C LEU A 758 11.34 39.65 3.83
N TYR A 759 12.34 38.81 3.57
CA TYR A 759 12.17 37.43 3.10
C TYR A 759 12.74 36.46 4.14
N PRO A 760 11.98 36.12 5.20
CA PRO A 760 12.49 35.28 6.29
C PRO A 760 12.53 33.78 5.95
N PHE A 761 12.22 33.38 4.71
CA PHE A 761 11.83 31.99 4.38
C PHE A 761 12.79 31.24 3.44
N PHE A 762 14.00 31.76 3.17
CA PHE A 762 14.99 31.06 2.34
C PHE A 762 15.95 30.24 3.20
N GLU A 763 15.47 29.09 3.67
CA GLU A 763 16.24 28.16 4.51
C GLU A 763 17.29 27.37 3.71
N ALA A 764 18.18 26.68 4.41
CA ALA A 764 19.09 25.70 3.80
C ALA A 764 18.29 24.64 3.02
N GLY A 765 18.72 24.35 1.79
CA GLY A 765 17.96 23.51 0.86
C GLY A 765 17.11 24.28 -0.16
N SER A 766 16.86 25.58 0.04
CA SER A 766 16.27 26.46 -0.98
C SER A 766 17.12 26.49 -2.25
N VAL A 767 16.56 26.95 -3.36
CA VAL A 767 17.24 26.96 -4.67
C VAL A 767 17.41 28.37 -5.20
N VAL A 768 18.65 28.72 -5.54
CA VAL A 768 18.99 29.88 -6.36
C VAL A 768 19.24 29.40 -7.78
N TYR A 769 18.59 30.02 -8.76
CA TYR A 769 18.61 29.52 -10.12
C TYR A 769 18.50 30.64 -11.16
N VAL A 770 18.93 30.32 -12.37
CA VAL A 770 18.67 31.15 -13.54
C VAL A 770 17.57 30.48 -14.35
N PRO A 771 16.42 31.15 -14.58
CA PRO A 771 15.34 30.57 -15.37
C PRO A 771 15.77 30.36 -16.82
N VAL A 772 15.22 29.33 -17.46
CA VAL A 772 15.16 29.27 -18.93
C VAL A 772 14.18 30.35 -19.37
N ALA A 773 14.57 31.14 -20.37
CA ALA A 773 13.74 32.20 -20.92
C ALA A 773 13.38 31.92 -22.38
N ASP A 774 12.22 32.43 -22.81
CA ASP A 774 11.81 32.44 -24.21
C ASP A 774 12.55 33.52 -25.02
N ALA A 775 12.19 33.66 -26.30
CA ALA A 775 12.79 34.67 -27.18
C ALA A 775 12.56 36.13 -26.73
N ASN A 776 11.57 36.37 -25.87
CA ASN A 776 11.25 37.68 -25.29
C ASN A 776 11.88 37.88 -23.91
N GLY A 777 12.72 36.95 -23.45
CA GLY A 777 13.35 37.00 -22.13
C GLY A 777 12.41 36.62 -20.98
N GLN A 778 11.21 36.08 -21.26
CA GLN A 778 10.26 35.67 -20.22
C GLN A 778 10.57 34.25 -19.72
N PRO A 779 10.57 34.01 -18.40
CA PRO A 779 10.76 32.68 -17.84
C PRO A 779 9.73 31.67 -18.39
N VAL A 780 10.20 30.48 -18.78
CA VAL A 780 9.33 29.38 -19.22
C VAL A 780 9.16 28.33 -18.13
N THR A 781 8.00 27.67 -18.11
CA THR A 781 7.71 26.55 -17.22
C THR A 781 8.02 25.22 -17.91
N VAL A 782 7.87 24.12 -17.18
CA VAL A 782 8.02 22.76 -17.73
C VAL A 782 6.99 22.44 -18.82
N THR A 783 5.90 23.21 -18.90
CA THR A 783 4.88 23.09 -19.94
C THR A 783 5.16 24.10 -21.04
N ASP A 784 5.18 23.66 -22.30
CA ASP A 784 5.35 24.58 -23.43
C ASP A 784 4.22 25.64 -23.42
N PRO A 785 4.52 26.94 -23.62
CA PRO A 785 3.52 28.00 -23.59
C PRO A 785 2.33 27.77 -24.53
N ARG A 786 2.55 27.13 -25.69
CA ARG A 786 1.49 26.80 -26.65
C ARG A 786 0.57 25.71 -26.14
N VAL A 787 1.13 24.70 -25.47
CA VAL A 787 0.36 23.62 -24.82
C VAL A 787 -0.45 24.19 -23.65
N ALA A 788 0.16 25.06 -22.83
CA ALA A 788 -0.54 25.74 -21.74
C ALA A 788 -1.71 26.62 -22.26
N ALA A 789 -1.49 27.39 -23.32
CA ALA A 789 -2.53 28.19 -23.96
C ALA A 789 -3.67 27.32 -24.51
N PHE A 790 -3.34 26.21 -25.17
CA PHE A 790 -4.31 25.24 -25.66
C PHE A 790 -5.15 24.66 -24.52
N LEU A 791 -4.52 24.22 -23.44
CA LEU A 791 -5.24 23.68 -22.26
C LEU A 791 -6.20 24.71 -21.66
N ARG A 792 -5.79 25.97 -21.53
CA ARG A 792 -6.66 27.06 -21.03
C ARG A 792 -7.84 27.34 -21.96
N GLN A 793 -7.61 27.25 -23.28
CA GLN A 793 -8.63 27.48 -24.29
C GLN A 793 -9.65 26.35 -24.34
N THR A 794 -9.21 25.09 -24.39
CA THR A 794 -10.10 23.94 -24.57
C THR A 794 -10.67 23.40 -23.26
N ARG A 795 -9.93 23.55 -22.16
CA ARG A 795 -10.26 23.01 -20.83
C ARG A 795 -10.50 21.49 -20.83
N THR A 796 -9.83 20.78 -21.73
CA THR A 796 -9.88 19.32 -21.86
C THR A 796 -8.50 18.70 -21.75
N PRO A 797 -8.36 17.45 -21.25
CA PRO A 797 -7.09 16.76 -21.21
C PRO A 797 -6.54 16.45 -22.61
N LEU A 798 -5.24 16.19 -22.67
CA LEU A 798 -4.48 15.93 -23.89
C LEU A 798 -4.65 14.52 -24.44
N ASN A 799 -5.30 13.58 -23.75
CA ASN A 799 -5.43 12.19 -24.22
C ASN A 799 -5.99 12.14 -25.66
N SER A 800 -5.25 11.48 -26.56
CA SER A 800 -5.73 11.15 -27.89
C SER A 800 -6.84 10.08 -27.84
N THR A 801 -6.70 9.08 -26.97
CA THR A 801 -7.78 8.13 -26.65
C THR A 801 -8.83 8.82 -25.79
N ARG A 802 -10.08 8.86 -26.27
CA ARG A 802 -11.22 9.51 -25.58
C ARG A 802 -12.10 8.53 -24.80
N ASP A 803 -11.92 7.22 -24.97
CA ASP A 803 -12.59 6.24 -24.13
C ASP A 803 -11.86 6.14 -22.78
N LEU A 804 -12.40 6.84 -21.80
CA LEU A 804 -11.91 6.85 -20.42
C LEU A 804 -12.76 5.96 -19.51
N THR A 805 -13.61 5.10 -20.09
CA THR A 805 -14.45 4.17 -19.33
C THR A 805 -13.75 2.85 -19.06
N ARG A 806 -12.57 2.66 -19.64
CA ARG A 806 -11.76 1.45 -19.57
C ARG A 806 -10.31 1.84 -19.28
N PRO A 807 -9.58 1.03 -18.50
CA PRO A 807 -8.15 1.22 -18.32
C PRO A 807 -7.40 1.13 -19.64
N ASP A 808 -6.50 2.08 -19.87
CA ASP A 808 -5.52 2.03 -20.95
C ASP A 808 -4.11 1.94 -20.37
N GLN A 809 -3.46 0.79 -20.57
CA GLN A 809 -2.09 0.51 -20.11
C GLN A 809 -1.03 1.00 -21.12
N GLY A 810 -1.44 1.43 -22.31
CA GLY A 810 -0.56 1.95 -23.34
C GLY A 810 -0.08 3.37 -23.09
N VAL A 811 0.92 3.78 -23.87
CA VAL A 811 1.37 5.18 -23.91
C VAL A 811 0.27 6.07 -24.47
N GLN A 812 0.00 7.19 -23.79
CA GLN A 812 -0.94 8.19 -24.29
C GLN A 812 -0.19 9.25 -25.09
N THR A 813 -0.65 9.53 -26.30
CA THR A 813 -0.14 10.67 -27.08
C THR A 813 -1.04 11.89 -26.91
N PRO A 814 -0.50 13.11 -27.02
CA PRO A 814 -1.30 14.31 -26.98
C PRO A 814 -2.15 14.45 -28.24
N VAL A 815 -3.34 15.06 -28.11
CA VAL A 815 -4.07 15.61 -29.25
C VAL A 815 -3.23 16.68 -29.97
N PRO A 816 -3.47 16.93 -31.28
CA PRO A 816 -2.75 17.98 -32.00
C PRO A 816 -2.94 19.35 -31.34
N VAL A 817 -1.83 20.02 -31.02
CA VAL A 817 -1.81 21.38 -30.47
C VAL A 817 -1.41 22.36 -31.58
N PRO A 818 -2.22 23.40 -31.87
CA PRO A 818 -1.90 24.37 -32.92
C PRO A 818 -0.51 25.00 -32.72
N GLN A 819 0.26 25.10 -33.80
CA GLN A 819 1.60 25.73 -33.83
C GLN A 819 2.65 25.08 -32.90
N PHE A 820 2.38 23.86 -32.44
CA PHE A 820 3.29 23.08 -31.60
C PHE A 820 3.63 21.76 -32.30
N ALA A 821 4.92 21.52 -32.50
CA ALA A 821 5.43 20.23 -32.94
C ALA A 821 5.82 19.43 -31.69
N PRO A 822 5.22 18.25 -31.43
CA PRO A 822 5.61 17.43 -30.30
C PRO A 822 7.04 16.89 -30.48
N PRO A 823 7.74 16.54 -29.39
CA PRO A 823 9.00 15.80 -29.45
C PRO A 823 8.81 14.45 -30.18
N LEU A 824 9.91 13.82 -30.60
CA LEU A 824 9.90 12.50 -31.25
C LEU A 824 9.03 11.48 -30.50
N ASP A 825 9.19 11.45 -29.17
CA ASP A 825 8.36 10.66 -28.26
C ASP A 825 7.20 11.52 -27.74
N ALA A 826 6.14 11.68 -28.54
CA ALA A 826 5.05 12.64 -28.26
C ALA A 826 4.38 12.45 -26.88
N TYR A 827 4.39 11.24 -26.33
CA TYR A 827 3.88 10.95 -24.98
C TYR A 827 4.64 11.68 -23.85
N ARG A 828 5.83 12.23 -24.15
CA ARG A 828 6.65 13.02 -23.20
C ARG A 828 6.21 14.47 -23.09
N VAL A 829 5.28 14.94 -23.93
CA VAL A 829 4.74 16.30 -23.81
C VAL A 829 4.14 16.47 -22.42
N VAL A 830 4.67 17.44 -21.68
CA VAL A 830 4.15 17.81 -20.35
C VAL A 830 2.87 18.61 -20.52
N GLY A 831 1.81 18.21 -19.83
CA GLY A 831 0.50 18.85 -19.87
C GLY A 831 -0.46 18.22 -18.86
N ILE A 832 -1.69 17.96 -19.28
CA ILE A 832 -2.73 17.32 -18.45
C ILE A 832 -3.26 16.12 -19.19
N TYR A 833 -3.03 14.91 -18.68
CA TYR A 833 -3.62 13.67 -19.18
C TYR A 833 -4.55 13.11 -18.12
N GLU A 834 -5.70 12.59 -18.52
CA GLU A 834 -6.65 11.92 -17.64
C GLU A 834 -6.28 10.44 -17.45
N GLY A 835 -6.52 9.94 -16.25
CA GLY A 835 -6.14 8.62 -15.75
C GLY A 835 -5.07 8.73 -14.64
N GLY A 836 -5.14 7.83 -13.66
CA GLY A 836 -4.20 7.73 -12.53
C GLY A 836 -4.89 7.28 -11.25
N ASN A 837 -4.10 7.04 -10.19
CA ASN A 837 -4.56 6.54 -8.90
C ASN A 837 -5.39 5.24 -9.03
N GLY A 838 -5.03 4.38 -9.99
CA GLY A 838 -5.76 3.16 -10.32
C GLY A 838 -7.02 3.35 -11.17
N TRP A 839 -7.42 4.57 -11.52
CA TRP A 839 -8.65 4.82 -12.29
C TRP A 839 -8.37 5.40 -13.68
N SER A 840 -9.08 4.89 -14.69
CA SER A 840 -9.05 5.41 -16.07
C SER A 840 -9.59 6.83 -16.24
N ARG A 841 -10.34 7.33 -15.25
CA ARG A 841 -11.06 8.61 -15.30
C ARG A 841 -11.05 9.32 -13.94
N GLY A 842 -11.11 10.65 -13.97
CA GLY A 842 -11.33 11.51 -12.79
C GLY A 842 -10.07 11.97 -12.09
N PHE A 843 -8.94 11.31 -12.34
CA PHE A 843 -7.60 11.74 -11.94
C PHE A 843 -6.80 12.24 -13.14
N TYR A 844 -5.82 13.09 -12.89
CA TYR A 844 -4.99 13.70 -13.93
C TYR A 844 -3.51 13.61 -13.57
N ARG A 845 -2.67 13.46 -14.60
CA ARG A 845 -1.22 13.27 -14.52
C ARG A 845 -0.47 14.13 -15.55
N PRO A 846 0.84 14.37 -15.38
CA PRO A 846 1.58 15.35 -16.17
C PRO A 846 1.96 14.91 -17.59
N ALA A 847 2.04 13.61 -17.85
CA ALA A 847 2.54 13.07 -19.12
C ALA A 847 1.76 11.83 -19.57
N GLY A 848 1.89 11.48 -20.84
CA GLY A 848 1.23 10.30 -21.40
C GLY A 848 1.93 8.98 -21.11
N ALA A 849 3.18 9.03 -20.63
CA ALA A 849 3.89 7.92 -20.02
C ALA A 849 4.83 8.40 -18.90
N CYS A 850 4.98 7.58 -17.87
CA CYS A 850 5.84 7.80 -16.71
C CYS A 850 6.18 6.45 -16.06
N LYS A 851 7.28 6.36 -15.31
CA LYS A 851 7.54 5.19 -14.45
C LYS A 851 6.43 4.95 -13.44
N MET A 852 5.80 6.01 -12.92
CA MET A 852 4.64 5.92 -12.04
C MET A 852 3.39 5.34 -12.73
N ARG A 853 3.40 5.25 -14.07
CA ARG A 853 2.30 4.70 -14.88
C ARG A 853 2.60 3.30 -15.42
N ASN A 854 3.85 3.03 -15.76
CA ASN A 854 4.25 1.77 -16.37
C ASN A 854 5.68 1.42 -15.95
N GLN A 855 5.77 0.52 -14.98
CA GLN A 855 7.01 -0.06 -14.46
C GLN A 855 7.40 -1.36 -15.19
N GLU A 856 6.44 -2.01 -15.86
CA GLU A 856 6.54 -3.38 -16.39
C GLU A 856 7.15 -3.47 -17.80
N ASP A 857 6.97 -2.46 -18.68
CA ASP A 857 7.45 -2.55 -20.08
C ASP A 857 8.96 -2.46 -20.17
N ALA A 858 9.70 -3.53 -20.42
CA ALA A 858 11.18 -3.53 -20.44
C ALA A 858 11.84 -2.68 -21.57
N ASP A 859 11.07 -2.10 -22.49
CA ASP A 859 11.60 -1.26 -23.58
C ASP A 859 12.30 0.02 -23.06
N ASP A 860 13.53 0.27 -23.54
CA ASP A 860 14.57 1.10 -22.90
C ASP A 860 14.24 2.57 -22.59
N LYS A 861 13.16 3.13 -23.15
CA LYS A 861 12.72 4.53 -22.91
C LYS A 861 11.27 4.68 -22.44
N ARG A 862 10.45 3.64 -22.59
CA ARG A 862 9.03 3.61 -22.18
C ARG A 862 9.02 3.15 -20.72
N GLY A 863 8.51 3.94 -19.78
CA GLY A 863 8.59 3.62 -18.34
C GLY A 863 9.76 4.25 -17.57
N SER A 864 10.41 5.27 -18.16
CA SER A 864 11.23 6.22 -17.39
C SER A 864 10.33 7.25 -16.67
N PHE A 865 10.83 7.86 -15.59
CA PHE A 865 10.11 8.98 -14.96
C PHE A 865 9.88 10.10 -15.98
N CYS A 866 8.66 10.66 -16.01
CA CYS A 866 8.37 11.83 -16.83
C CYS A 866 9.18 13.04 -16.31
N PHE A 867 9.27 14.10 -17.11
CA PHE A 867 10.07 15.28 -16.75
C PHE A 867 9.62 15.91 -15.42
N VAL A 868 8.30 15.94 -15.14
CA VAL A 868 7.75 16.46 -13.87
C VAL A 868 8.20 15.60 -12.69
N CYS A 869 8.11 14.28 -12.78
CA CYS A 869 8.59 13.39 -11.72
C CYS A 869 10.10 13.51 -11.50
N LYS A 870 10.90 13.62 -12.57
CA LYS A 870 12.35 13.89 -12.47
C LYS A 870 12.63 15.20 -11.75
N TRP A 871 11.92 16.27 -12.11
CA TRP A 871 12.03 17.58 -11.46
C TRP A 871 11.72 17.47 -9.96
N LEU A 872 10.63 16.78 -9.58
CA LEU A 872 10.23 16.61 -8.18
C LEU A 872 11.24 15.80 -7.36
N ILE A 873 11.80 14.72 -7.92
CA ILE A 873 12.85 13.93 -7.24
C ILE A 873 14.11 14.79 -7.04
N VAL A 874 14.55 15.50 -8.08
CA VAL A 874 15.70 16.42 -8.00
C VAL A 874 15.49 17.49 -6.95
N ASN A 875 14.31 18.11 -6.93
CA ASN A 875 13.99 19.18 -5.99
C ASN A 875 14.03 18.70 -4.54
N HIS A 876 13.66 17.46 -4.28
CA HIS A 876 13.71 16.88 -2.94
C HIS A 876 15.15 16.50 -2.53
N VAL A 877 15.89 15.88 -3.43
CA VAL A 877 17.23 15.32 -3.14
C VAL A 877 18.31 16.39 -3.21
N ASP A 878 18.45 17.04 -4.36
CA ASP A 878 19.50 18.02 -4.64
C ASP A 878 19.08 19.00 -5.75
N PRO A 879 18.47 20.15 -5.38
CA PRO A 879 18.04 21.18 -6.33
C PRO A 879 19.14 21.75 -7.22
N SER A 880 20.42 21.57 -6.91
CA SER A 880 21.52 21.99 -7.79
C SER A 880 21.47 21.29 -9.15
N ARG A 881 20.82 20.13 -9.24
CA ARG A 881 20.76 19.29 -10.45
C ARG A 881 19.64 19.62 -11.43
N HIS A 882 18.80 20.62 -11.13
CA HIS A 882 17.69 21.01 -12.03
C HIS A 882 18.18 21.38 -13.43
N ALA A 883 19.28 22.15 -13.52
CA ALA A 883 19.88 22.52 -14.80
C ALA A 883 20.37 21.32 -15.62
N ALA A 884 20.95 20.32 -14.96
CA ALA A 884 21.42 19.09 -15.61
C ALA A 884 20.23 18.28 -16.15
N VAL A 885 19.18 18.12 -15.34
CA VAL A 885 17.97 17.39 -15.73
C VAL A 885 17.22 18.09 -16.85
N ASP A 886 17.10 19.42 -16.84
CA ASP A 886 16.51 20.19 -17.95
C ASP A 886 17.29 19.97 -19.25
N LYS A 887 18.62 20.07 -19.19
CA LYS A 887 19.48 19.90 -20.37
C LYS A 887 19.38 18.50 -20.97
N LYS A 888 19.34 17.45 -20.15
CA LYS A 888 19.41 16.05 -20.60
C LYS A 888 18.04 15.45 -20.91
N TYR A 889 16.97 15.86 -20.21
CA TYR A 889 15.69 15.17 -20.24
C TYR A 889 14.48 16.00 -20.64
N TYR A 890 14.58 17.33 -20.74
CA TYR A 890 13.44 18.12 -21.19
C TYR A 890 13.03 17.69 -22.61
N PRO A 891 11.74 17.39 -22.86
CA PRO A 891 11.25 17.00 -24.17
C PRO A 891 11.35 18.19 -25.15
N ARG A 892 12.19 18.07 -26.19
CA ARG A 892 12.40 19.09 -27.22
C ARG A 892 11.85 18.67 -28.57
#